data_AF-A0A1J1JB06-F1
#
_entry.id   AF-A0A1J1JB06-F1
#
_cell.length_a   1.000
_cell.length_b   1.000
_cell.length_c   1.000
_cell.angle_alpha   90.00
_cell.angle_beta   90.00
_cell.angle_gamma   90.00
#
_symmetry.space_group_name_H-M   'P 1'
#
loop_
_entity.id
_entity.type
_entity.pdbx_description
1 polymer ?
#
loop_
_entity_poly.entity_id
_entity_poly.type
_entity_poly.pdbx_seq_one_letter_code
_entity_poly.pdbx_strand_id
1 'polypeptide(L)'
;MQVTKTLFQTKILHNAIRNFAFPDDLLKRHEILQSWIETLKMGTLEKVKETSLQGDFLKDIFQDILGYRSVISGEGKTWEIHAEQTISDGGGFADGALGLFTNIEGKLQGKIIAPIELKNAKNDLDRPAPGRKLSAVEQGWQYANYTENCRWVIVSNYRELRLYQLSKTPAYFERFLLTELAEIANFKKLYYLLCRTNFLPKTGQQQSVIDRLLADSDTAQQEITEQLYQDYHNVRINLVNHFRFTGPKNLPNRDNVLIEKAQKTLDRILFLAFCQDRGLLPKNTLNNAHDHKDPYNPRFIWDNYKSVFSWVNKGNEDPPIPGYNGGLFEHDSLLDEQLTVTDPLCTQLKNLTKYDFETEVSVDILGHIFEQSITDLEALKAKTQTQEFNPKSGKRKTQGIFYTPAFITQYIVQVALGGYLKQKEDELRDSLRLGGAPRFQLNITTKTNKKQQKQAEIQFWQTYRDQVLKQTKVCDPACGSGAFLIAAFDYLFQDYQRVNQALSSLLRTPEIELERLDTMILTQNLYGVDLSAESVEITKLSLWLKTAEPGKSLTDLDDNIKQGNSIVADPEFSDKPFNWETEFPQVFANGGFDVVIGNPPYVRQELLSPIKPYLKQHYQCYDGVADLYAYFYEKGLNILKPAGKLSYIVTNKWLKAGYGEPLRRFFIENSTFEQIIDFGHAPIFEDADTFPCIISVYKSSPSQAEITELKTSIPAEFNVKLCPVPREKLANINLTQYVQNEGYDVSWSRFTSESWSLERPDVEELMKKIQRLGIPLKDFAGVKPLYGIKTGLNEAFLIDEETKNKIVQADPKSAEIIKPYLRGQDIKRWSPEWQNLWMIYTNSEVDINFYPSVKQHLSQYKDKLEKRASKQVWWQIEASPTYYQKFLDPKLIVQRIAFYPRVAFDNQGLFINDSALIIPSDNYWILGCLNSPANWYLSFRYLPHKKDEALAMDIPYVQNFPIAPLTNIMSVEYESIVQRLIEITISQKTVYQDFLTWLQIQYKVKKISRKLENFADLNFEELIEEVIKQLPKSKSSDPLGVKGLKSIREAYNEYVPDIKTRKQEALNLEKRLSDLVNQAYQLTPEEIELMWKTAPPRMPFYPSYKN
;
A
#
# COMPACT_ATOMS: atom_id res chain seq x y z
N MET A 1 19.53 0.62 23.12
CA MET A 1 19.09 -0.59 22.38
C MET A 1 18.79 -0.19 20.94
N GLN A 2 19.19 -1.01 19.96
CA GLN A 2 18.95 -0.71 18.54
C GLN A 2 17.49 -0.94 18.19
N VAL A 3 16.79 0.06 17.67
CA VAL A 3 15.39 -0.11 17.26
C VAL A 3 15.34 -0.70 15.85
N THR A 4 15.75 -1.96 15.71
CA THR A 4 15.48 -2.75 14.50
C THR A 4 14.09 -3.38 14.63
N LYS A 5 13.24 -3.27 13.60
CA LYS A 5 11.99 -4.01 13.56
C LYS A 5 12.30 -5.48 13.25
N THR A 6 12.02 -6.36 14.21
CA THR A 6 12.25 -7.81 14.05
C THR A 6 11.29 -8.37 13.01
N LEU A 7 11.72 -9.41 12.29
CA LEU A 7 10.87 -10.09 11.30
C LEU A 7 9.81 -10.96 11.98
N PHE A 8 10.18 -11.59 13.09
CA PHE A 8 9.34 -12.54 13.79
C PHE A 8 8.84 -11.92 15.10
N GLN A 9 7.63 -12.31 15.51
CA GLN A 9 7.12 -11.95 16.84
C GLN A 9 7.95 -12.68 17.89
N THR A 10 8.46 -11.95 18.88
CA THR A 10 9.43 -12.46 19.86
C THR A 10 8.94 -13.70 20.59
N LYS A 11 7.67 -13.73 21.03
CA LYS A 11 7.09 -14.89 21.72
C LYS A 11 7.02 -16.14 20.85
N ILE A 12 6.57 -16.01 19.61
CA ILE A 12 6.46 -17.11 18.65
C ILE A 12 7.86 -17.68 18.36
N LEU A 13 8.83 -16.80 18.10
CA LEU A 13 10.22 -17.20 17.88
C LEU A 13 10.82 -17.90 19.11
N HIS A 14 10.65 -17.35 20.31
CA HIS A 14 11.14 -17.97 21.55
C HIS A 14 10.55 -19.35 21.80
N ASN A 15 9.24 -19.50 21.60
CA ASN A 15 8.57 -20.80 21.72
C ASN A 15 9.12 -21.80 20.69
N ALA A 16 9.34 -21.35 19.46
CA ALA A 16 9.86 -22.19 18.38
C ALA A 16 11.32 -22.63 18.65
N ILE A 17 12.17 -21.72 19.14
CA ILE A 17 13.55 -22.01 19.57
C ILE A 17 13.56 -22.99 20.75
N ARG A 18 12.70 -22.79 21.76
CA ARG A 18 12.63 -23.67 22.94
C ARG A 18 12.24 -25.10 22.57
N ASN A 19 11.34 -25.24 21.60
CA ASN A 19 10.85 -26.54 21.14
C ASN A 19 11.76 -27.18 20.07
N PHE A 20 12.84 -26.52 19.69
CA PHE A 20 13.77 -27.02 18.68
C PHE A 20 14.84 -27.93 19.30
N ALA A 21 15.00 -29.11 18.72
CA ALA A 21 16.10 -30.03 19.07
C ALA A 21 17.38 -29.57 18.37
N PHE A 22 18.25 -28.90 19.12
CA PHE A 22 19.59 -28.52 18.64
C PHE A 22 20.48 -29.74 18.44
N PRO A 23 21.43 -29.71 17.48
CA PRO A 23 22.34 -30.83 17.27
C PRO A 23 23.32 -31.00 18.43
N ASP A 24 23.76 -32.24 18.68
CA ASP A 24 24.68 -32.57 19.79
C ASP A 24 26.04 -31.86 19.68
N ASP A 25 26.44 -31.46 18.47
CA ASP A 25 27.69 -30.75 18.18
C ASP A 25 27.56 -29.22 18.21
N LEU A 26 26.44 -28.66 18.68
CA LEU A 26 26.18 -27.20 18.67
C LEU A 26 27.31 -26.39 19.32
N LEU A 27 27.89 -26.87 20.44
CA LEU A 27 28.99 -26.17 21.12
C LEU A 27 30.27 -26.12 20.26
N LYS A 28 30.56 -27.19 19.51
CA LYS A 28 31.69 -27.20 18.57
C LYS A 28 31.46 -26.22 17.41
N ARG A 29 30.23 -26.12 16.92
CA ARG A 29 29.84 -25.11 15.92
C ARG A 29 30.03 -23.69 16.48
N HIS A 30 29.73 -23.47 17.75
CA HIS A 30 29.92 -22.18 18.41
C HIS A 30 31.41 -21.80 18.52
N GLU A 31 32.31 -22.76 18.77
CA GLU A 31 33.77 -22.52 18.79
C GLU A 31 34.33 -22.00 17.45
N ILE A 32 33.79 -22.48 16.32
CA ILE A 32 34.15 -21.95 14.99
C ILE A 32 33.79 -20.46 14.91
N LEU A 33 32.59 -20.09 15.37
CA LEU A 33 32.16 -18.70 15.40
C LEU A 33 33.00 -17.83 16.35
N GLN A 34 33.40 -18.36 17.51
CA GLN A 34 34.26 -17.64 18.46
C GLN A 34 35.60 -17.22 17.82
N SER A 35 36.15 -18.04 16.91
CA SER A 35 37.36 -17.69 16.17
C SER A 35 37.18 -16.45 15.28
N TRP A 36 36.01 -16.30 14.65
CA TRP A 36 35.66 -15.09 13.89
C TRP A 36 35.49 -13.87 14.81
N ILE A 37 34.89 -14.05 15.99
CA ILE A 37 34.70 -12.98 16.99
C ILE A 37 36.05 -12.47 17.50
N GLU A 38 37.00 -13.34 17.82
CA GLU A 38 38.34 -12.93 18.26
C GLU A 38 39.11 -12.22 17.14
N THR A 39 38.99 -12.70 15.89
CA THR A 39 39.61 -12.05 14.73
C THR A 39 39.04 -10.64 14.48
N LEU A 40 37.75 -10.44 14.75
CA LEU A 40 37.10 -9.13 14.70
C LEU A 40 37.65 -8.21 15.81
N LYS A 41 37.73 -8.67 17.06
CA LYS A 41 38.26 -7.90 18.20
C LYS A 41 39.71 -7.46 17.99
N MET A 42 40.53 -8.26 17.32
CA MET A 42 41.92 -7.92 16.96
C MET A 42 42.02 -6.89 15.80
N GLY A 43 40.90 -6.51 15.19
CA GLY A 43 40.83 -5.62 14.03
C GLY A 43 41.45 -6.22 12.76
N THR A 44 41.54 -7.54 12.68
CA THR A 44 42.15 -8.25 11.54
C THR A 44 41.18 -8.28 10.36
N LEU A 45 39.88 -8.52 10.59
CA LEU A 45 38.86 -8.53 9.53
C LEU A 45 38.79 -7.21 8.75
N GLU A 46 39.08 -6.09 9.41
CA GLU A 46 39.11 -4.76 8.78
C GLU A 46 40.33 -4.51 7.88
N LYS A 47 41.38 -5.34 7.99
CA LYS A 47 42.65 -5.20 7.25
C LYS A 47 42.71 -6.12 6.03
N VAL A 48 41.89 -7.18 6.00
CA VAL A 48 41.88 -8.19 4.93
C VAL A 48 40.90 -7.77 3.81
N LYS A 49 41.21 -8.14 2.56
CA LYS A 49 40.31 -7.91 1.43
C LYS A 49 39.11 -8.86 1.50
N GLU A 50 37.96 -8.35 1.10
CA GLU A 50 36.66 -9.06 1.10
C GLU A 50 36.71 -10.38 0.33
N THR A 51 37.22 -10.35 -0.89
CA THR A 51 37.37 -11.55 -1.76
C THR A 51 38.23 -12.65 -1.14
N SER A 52 39.09 -12.32 -0.17
CA SER A 52 39.92 -13.30 0.55
C SER A 52 39.20 -13.93 1.73
N LEU A 53 38.15 -13.31 2.28
CA LEU A 53 37.37 -13.82 3.41
C LEU A 53 36.08 -14.51 2.95
N GLN A 54 35.58 -14.22 1.75
CA GLN A 54 34.33 -14.75 1.21
C GLN A 54 34.26 -16.28 1.24
N GLY A 55 35.28 -16.97 0.72
CA GLY A 55 35.31 -18.43 0.69
C GLY A 55 35.26 -19.06 2.08
N ASP A 56 36.09 -18.56 3.00
CA ASP A 56 36.16 -19.04 4.39
C ASP A 56 34.85 -18.78 5.13
N PHE A 57 34.25 -17.60 4.95
CA PHE A 57 32.98 -17.25 5.59
C PHE A 57 31.83 -18.14 5.10
N LEU A 58 31.71 -18.36 3.79
CA LEU A 58 30.66 -19.23 3.23
C LEU A 58 30.84 -20.69 3.69
N LYS A 59 32.08 -21.15 3.84
CA LYS A 59 32.37 -22.48 4.38
C LYS A 59 32.06 -22.58 5.87
N ASP A 60 32.70 -21.75 6.69
CA ASP A 60 32.62 -21.88 8.15
C ASP A 60 31.20 -21.59 8.65
N ILE A 61 30.56 -20.51 8.18
CA ILE A 61 29.24 -20.11 8.66
C ILE A 61 28.14 -20.98 8.05
N PHE A 62 28.09 -21.10 6.71
CA PHE A 62 26.95 -21.79 6.10
C PHE A 62 27.15 -23.30 6.02
N GLN A 63 28.34 -23.80 5.74
CA GLN A 63 28.54 -25.26 5.66
C GLN A 63 28.75 -25.86 7.04
N ASP A 64 29.82 -25.46 7.74
CA ASP A 64 30.26 -26.12 8.97
C ASP A 64 29.31 -25.81 10.14
N ILE A 65 28.89 -24.54 10.31
CA ILE A 65 27.94 -24.15 11.36
C ILE A 65 26.50 -24.43 10.98
N LEU A 66 25.99 -24.01 9.82
CA LEU A 66 24.55 -24.10 9.50
C LEU A 66 24.12 -25.37 8.75
N GLY A 67 25.08 -26.17 8.26
CA GLY A 67 24.83 -27.50 7.71
C GLY A 67 24.40 -27.55 6.24
N TYR A 68 24.68 -26.52 5.44
CA TYR A 68 24.37 -26.52 4.01
C TYR A 68 25.37 -27.39 3.22
N ARG A 69 24.87 -28.16 2.25
CA ARG A 69 25.71 -28.98 1.38
C ARG A 69 26.29 -28.16 0.22
N SER A 70 27.62 -28.18 0.07
CA SER A 70 28.31 -27.69 -1.13
C SER A 70 28.29 -28.69 -2.27
N VAL A 71 28.65 -28.24 -3.48
CA VAL A 71 28.78 -29.07 -4.69
C VAL A 71 29.61 -30.33 -4.44
N ILE A 72 30.71 -30.22 -3.69
CA ILE A 72 31.62 -31.32 -3.38
C ILE A 72 30.95 -32.33 -2.44
N SER A 73 30.35 -31.86 -1.34
CA SER A 73 29.64 -32.72 -0.38
C SER A 73 28.39 -33.37 -0.99
N GLY A 74 27.85 -32.80 -2.06
CA GLY A 74 26.70 -33.27 -2.82
C GLY A 74 27.03 -34.20 -3.99
N GLU A 75 28.30 -34.63 -4.12
CA GLU A 75 28.81 -35.46 -5.22
C GLU A 75 28.53 -34.88 -6.63
N GLY A 76 28.37 -33.56 -6.74
CA GLY A 76 27.97 -32.89 -7.98
C GLY A 76 26.56 -33.20 -8.48
N LYS A 77 25.73 -33.89 -7.69
CA LYS A 77 24.35 -34.26 -8.03
C LYS A 77 23.34 -33.26 -7.48
N THR A 78 23.45 -32.94 -6.20
CA THR A 78 22.56 -31.99 -5.51
C THR A 78 23.32 -31.19 -4.47
N TRP A 79 23.17 -29.87 -4.43
CA TRP A 79 23.77 -29.02 -3.41
C TRP A 79 22.82 -27.87 -3.05
N GLU A 80 23.16 -27.15 -1.98
CA GLU A 80 22.26 -26.21 -1.30
C GLU A 80 22.89 -24.83 -1.09
N ILE A 81 24.20 -24.71 -1.24
CA ILE A 81 24.94 -23.43 -1.27
C ILE A 81 25.84 -23.35 -2.51
N HIS A 82 25.80 -22.23 -3.22
CA HIS A 82 26.64 -21.96 -4.38
C HIS A 82 27.30 -20.59 -4.25
N ALA A 83 28.60 -20.49 -4.56
CA ALA A 83 29.35 -19.23 -4.59
C ALA A 83 29.26 -18.58 -5.99
N GLU A 84 29.27 -17.25 -6.07
CA GLU A 84 29.31 -16.48 -7.34
C GLU A 84 28.27 -16.95 -8.39
N GLN A 85 26.98 -16.82 -8.07
CA GLN A 85 25.91 -17.22 -8.99
C GLN A 85 25.45 -16.03 -9.85
N THR A 86 25.41 -16.22 -11.17
CA THR A 86 24.72 -15.29 -12.09
C THR A 86 23.22 -15.36 -11.84
N ILE A 87 22.61 -14.23 -11.53
CA ILE A 87 21.19 -14.13 -11.29
C ILE A 87 20.53 -13.56 -12.54
N SER A 88 19.73 -14.39 -13.22
CA SER A 88 18.97 -14.09 -14.45
C SER A 88 19.80 -13.75 -15.70
N ASP A 89 19.14 -13.77 -16.87
CA ASP A 89 19.73 -13.41 -18.17
C ASP A 89 20.07 -11.90 -18.22
N GLY A 90 21.23 -11.52 -17.66
CA GLY A 90 21.91 -10.26 -17.97
C GLY A 90 22.13 -9.21 -16.86
N GLY A 91 21.97 -9.51 -15.56
CA GLY A 91 21.87 -8.44 -14.54
C GLY A 91 22.97 -8.28 -13.47
N GLY A 92 23.54 -9.35 -12.90
CA GLY A 92 24.51 -9.24 -11.80
C GLY A 92 24.84 -10.56 -11.08
N PHE A 93 25.83 -10.51 -10.18
CA PHE A 93 26.38 -11.67 -9.46
C PHE A 93 26.20 -11.49 -7.94
N ALA A 94 25.56 -12.45 -7.27
CA ALA A 94 25.57 -12.51 -5.81
C ALA A 94 26.82 -13.25 -5.31
N ASP A 95 27.39 -12.81 -4.19
CA ASP A 95 28.59 -13.41 -3.59
C ASP A 95 28.36 -14.89 -3.17
N GLY A 96 27.13 -15.22 -2.81
CA GLY A 96 26.64 -16.58 -2.65
C GLY A 96 25.13 -16.69 -2.79
N ALA A 97 24.61 -17.91 -2.83
CA ALA A 97 23.17 -18.16 -2.85
C ALA A 97 22.81 -19.46 -2.13
N LEU A 98 21.72 -19.43 -1.38
CA LEU A 98 21.07 -20.60 -0.78
C LEU A 98 19.89 -21.02 -1.65
N GLY A 99 19.77 -22.32 -1.91
CA GLY A 99 18.76 -22.83 -2.81
C GLY A 99 18.72 -24.35 -2.89
N LEU A 100 17.98 -24.86 -3.86
CA LEU A 100 17.95 -26.27 -4.21
C LEU A 100 18.49 -26.41 -5.63
N PHE A 101 19.72 -26.90 -5.74
CA PHE A 101 20.44 -26.98 -7.01
C PHE A 101 20.69 -28.44 -7.39
N THR A 102 20.55 -28.73 -8.68
CA THR A 102 20.79 -30.05 -9.27
C THR A 102 21.56 -29.93 -10.59
N ASN A 103 22.21 -31.02 -10.96
CA ASN A 103 22.84 -31.15 -12.28
C ASN A 103 22.00 -32.10 -13.14
N ILE A 104 21.41 -31.59 -14.22
CA ILE A 104 20.68 -32.39 -15.21
C ILE A 104 21.38 -32.22 -16.56
N GLU A 105 21.95 -33.31 -17.08
CA GLU A 105 22.60 -33.36 -18.41
C GLU A 105 23.71 -32.31 -18.62
N GLY A 106 24.45 -31.94 -17.57
CA GLY A 106 25.56 -30.97 -17.67
C GLY A 106 25.12 -29.51 -17.65
N LYS A 107 23.82 -29.22 -17.48
CA LYS A 107 23.30 -27.88 -17.19
C LYS A 107 22.96 -27.75 -15.71
N LEU A 108 23.48 -26.68 -15.08
CA LEU A 108 23.05 -26.26 -13.76
C LEU A 108 21.57 -25.85 -13.82
N GLN A 109 20.72 -26.51 -13.03
CA GLN A 109 19.34 -26.08 -12.80
C GLN A 109 19.12 -25.98 -11.28
N GLY A 110 18.53 -24.88 -10.82
CA GLY A 110 18.28 -24.75 -9.38
C GLY A 110 17.46 -23.54 -9.00
N LYS A 111 16.69 -23.72 -7.93
CA LYS A 111 15.81 -22.71 -7.36
C LYS A 111 16.58 -21.94 -6.29
N ILE A 112 16.86 -20.66 -6.54
CA ILE A 112 17.44 -19.76 -5.54
C ILE A 112 16.33 -19.35 -4.57
N ILE A 113 16.58 -19.52 -3.27
CA ILE A 113 15.67 -19.12 -2.20
C ILE A 113 16.14 -17.83 -1.52
N ALA A 114 17.46 -17.68 -1.35
CA ALA A 114 18.06 -16.46 -0.78
C ALA A 114 19.43 -16.14 -1.39
N PRO A 115 19.64 -14.97 -2.03
CA PRO A 115 20.97 -14.46 -2.30
C PRO A 115 21.68 -14.05 -1.00
N ILE A 116 23.00 -14.21 -0.98
CA ILE A 116 23.92 -13.77 0.06
C ILE A 116 24.80 -12.68 -0.54
N GLU A 117 24.71 -11.48 0.01
CA GLU A 117 25.55 -10.35 -0.36
C GLU A 117 26.56 -10.07 0.76
N LEU A 118 27.84 -10.05 0.41
CA LEU A 118 28.95 -9.81 1.34
C LEU A 118 29.61 -8.47 1.02
N LYS A 119 30.15 -7.84 2.06
CA LYS A 119 30.96 -6.62 1.94
C LYS A 119 32.14 -6.63 2.89
N ASN A 120 33.17 -5.85 2.56
CA ASN A 120 34.29 -5.62 3.45
C ASN A 120 33.82 -5.15 4.84
N ALA A 121 34.52 -5.58 5.89
CA ALA A 121 34.22 -5.21 7.27
C ALA A 121 34.26 -3.71 7.57
N LYS A 122 34.80 -2.86 6.69
CA LYS A 122 34.72 -1.40 6.85
C LYS A 122 33.47 -0.77 6.24
N ASN A 123 32.77 -1.48 5.38
CA ASN A 123 31.66 -0.93 4.61
C ASN A 123 30.36 -0.96 5.43
N ASP A 124 29.57 0.10 5.24
CA ASP A 124 28.19 0.19 5.70
C ASP A 124 27.30 -0.66 4.77
N LEU A 125 26.37 -1.42 5.34
CA LEU A 125 25.47 -2.28 4.56
C LEU A 125 24.36 -1.48 3.86
N ASP A 126 23.95 -0.37 4.45
CA ASP A 126 22.83 0.47 4.00
C ASP A 126 23.27 1.58 3.05
N ARG A 127 24.59 1.76 2.86
CA ARG A 127 25.14 2.79 1.96
C ARG A 127 26.02 2.22 0.86
N PRO A 128 25.94 2.77 -0.37
CA PRO A 128 26.88 2.40 -1.41
C PRO A 128 28.31 2.78 -1.02
N ALA A 129 29.25 1.87 -1.27
CA ALA A 129 30.67 2.19 -1.18
C ALA A 129 31.03 3.28 -2.21
N PRO A 130 32.04 4.13 -1.95
CA PRO A 130 32.43 5.18 -2.89
C PRO A 130 32.66 4.65 -4.32
N GLY A 131 31.95 5.21 -5.29
CA GLY A 131 31.99 4.80 -6.71
C GLY A 131 31.01 3.69 -7.11
N ARG A 132 30.21 3.16 -6.17
CA ARG A 132 29.07 2.26 -6.46
C ARG A 132 27.76 3.03 -6.39
N LYS A 133 26.75 2.58 -7.15
CA LYS A 133 25.40 3.18 -7.14
C LYS A 133 24.50 2.63 -6.04
N LEU A 134 24.70 1.36 -5.65
CA LEU A 134 23.81 0.64 -4.74
C LEU A 134 24.55 0.16 -3.49
N SER A 135 23.88 0.17 -2.34
CA SER A 135 24.31 -0.45 -1.09
C SER A 135 24.29 -1.99 -1.17
N ALA A 136 24.78 -2.66 -0.13
CA ALA A 136 24.73 -4.12 -0.06
C ALA A 136 23.29 -4.63 0.09
N VAL A 137 22.48 -3.92 0.88
CA VAL A 137 21.05 -4.21 1.02
C VAL A 137 20.35 -4.02 -0.32
N GLU A 138 20.56 -2.90 -1.01
CA GLU A 138 19.95 -2.65 -2.32
C GLU A 138 20.36 -3.72 -3.35
N GLN A 139 21.63 -4.15 -3.38
CA GLN A 139 22.11 -5.22 -4.25
C GLN A 139 21.42 -6.57 -3.95
N GLY A 140 21.38 -6.98 -2.68
CA GLY A 140 20.72 -8.22 -2.28
C GLY A 140 19.23 -8.25 -2.63
N TRP A 141 18.53 -7.12 -2.46
CA TRP A 141 17.12 -6.97 -2.85
C TRP A 141 16.92 -6.94 -4.36
N GLN A 142 17.80 -6.27 -5.11
CA GLN A 142 17.78 -6.26 -6.57
C GLN A 142 17.84 -7.70 -7.09
N TYR A 143 18.82 -8.49 -6.64
CA TYR A 143 18.98 -9.89 -6.99
C TYR A 143 17.72 -10.71 -6.72
N ALA A 144 17.16 -10.56 -5.52
CA ALA A 144 15.98 -11.30 -5.12
C ALA A 144 14.75 -10.97 -5.97
N ASN A 145 14.55 -9.69 -6.34
CA ASN A 145 13.42 -9.26 -7.17
C ASN A 145 13.47 -9.76 -8.62
N TYR A 146 14.67 -10.00 -9.16
CA TYR A 146 14.86 -10.58 -10.51
C TYR A 146 14.93 -12.11 -10.52
N THR A 147 14.84 -12.74 -9.34
CA THR A 147 14.96 -14.19 -9.20
C THR A 147 13.60 -14.80 -8.93
N GLU A 148 13.12 -15.62 -9.87
CA GLU A 148 11.87 -16.34 -9.68
C GLU A 148 11.93 -17.23 -8.43
N ASN A 149 10.94 -17.08 -7.55
CA ASN A 149 10.80 -17.78 -6.28
C ASN A 149 11.82 -17.44 -5.17
N CYS A 150 12.64 -16.41 -5.33
CA CYS A 150 13.38 -15.88 -4.21
C CYS A 150 12.43 -15.28 -3.17
N ARG A 151 12.72 -15.44 -1.88
CA ARG A 151 11.85 -15.00 -0.78
C ARG A 151 12.59 -14.28 0.34
N TRP A 152 13.87 -14.56 0.50
CA TRP A 152 14.71 -14.06 1.59
C TRP A 152 15.96 -13.40 1.02
N VAL A 153 16.58 -12.49 1.77
CA VAL A 153 17.88 -11.88 1.40
C VAL A 153 18.79 -11.92 2.62
N ILE A 154 20.05 -12.32 2.43
CA ILE A 154 21.06 -12.32 3.49
C ILE A 154 22.15 -11.32 3.12
N VAL A 155 22.50 -10.43 4.05
CA VAL A 155 23.55 -9.43 3.85
C VAL A 155 24.51 -9.45 5.03
N SER A 156 25.81 -9.37 4.80
CA SER A 156 26.82 -9.35 5.87
C SER A 156 28.05 -8.52 5.51
N ASN A 157 28.60 -7.83 6.50
CA ASN A 157 29.94 -7.22 6.43
C ASN A 157 30.94 -7.90 7.38
N TYR A 158 30.67 -9.16 7.76
CA TYR A 158 31.45 -9.94 8.75
C TYR A 158 31.43 -9.38 10.18
N ARG A 159 30.89 -8.18 10.44
CA ARG A 159 30.64 -7.66 11.80
C ARG A 159 29.20 -7.91 12.22
N GLU A 160 28.31 -7.84 11.24
CA GLU A 160 26.91 -8.13 11.38
C GLU A 160 26.42 -8.98 10.21
N LEU A 161 25.44 -9.84 10.49
CA LEU A 161 24.65 -10.56 9.49
C LEU A 161 23.19 -10.12 9.64
N ARG A 162 22.53 -9.83 8.51
CA ARG A 162 21.13 -9.42 8.47
C ARG A 162 20.34 -10.37 7.57
N LEU A 163 19.19 -10.80 8.06
CA LEU A 163 18.21 -11.60 7.32
C LEU A 163 16.99 -10.74 7.02
N TYR A 164 16.61 -10.65 5.75
CA TYR A 164 15.46 -9.91 5.25
C TYR A 164 14.47 -10.85 4.55
N GLN A 165 13.23 -10.39 4.40
CA GLN A 165 12.18 -11.11 3.69
C GLN A 165 11.44 -10.18 2.71
N LEU A 166 11.15 -10.66 1.49
CA LEU A 166 10.70 -9.82 0.37
C LEU A 166 9.27 -9.27 0.48
N SER A 167 8.40 -9.89 1.26
CA SER A 167 7.05 -9.37 1.55
C SER A 167 7.03 -8.34 2.69
N LYS A 168 8.17 -8.01 3.30
CA LYS A 168 8.31 -6.90 4.26
C LYS A 168 9.15 -5.78 3.63
N THR A 169 9.22 -4.61 4.27
CA THR A 169 10.19 -3.58 3.84
C THR A 169 11.60 -3.91 4.34
N PRO A 170 12.67 -3.33 3.77
CA PRO A 170 14.01 -3.46 4.32
C PRO A 170 14.18 -2.94 5.76
N ALA A 171 13.19 -2.24 6.31
CA ALA A 171 13.22 -1.86 7.73
C ALA A 171 12.98 -3.05 8.68
N TYR A 172 12.40 -4.15 8.17
CA TYR A 172 12.20 -5.39 8.93
C TYR A 172 13.31 -6.38 8.61
N PHE A 173 14.14 -6.68 9.61
CA PHE A 173 15.19 -7.69 9.48
C PHE A 173 15.60 -8.27 10.83
N GLU A 174 16.08 -9.51 10.82
CA GLU A 174 16.80 -10.06 11.96
C GLU A 174 18.28 -9.72 11.84
N ARG A 175 18.80 -8.99 12.83
CA ARG A 175 20.22 -8.63 12.93
C ARG A 175 20.94 -9.56 13.88
N PHE A 176 22.15 -9.94 13.50
CA PHE A 176 23.08 -10.69 14.33
C PHE A 176 24.44 -10.00 14.34
N LEU A 177 24.76 -9.30 15.43
CA LEU A 177 26.10 -8.76 15.64
C LEU A 177 27.03 -9.90 16.06
N LEU A 178 28.16 -10.06 15.36
CA LEU A 178 29.08 -11.16 15.66
C LEU A 178 29.53 -11.15 17.13
N THR A 179 29.76 -9.97 17.70
CA THR A 179 30.13 -9.81 19.11
C THR A 179 29.06 -10.30 20.08
N GLU A 180 27.77 -10.14 19.76
CA GLU A 180 26.65 -10.59 20.59
C GLU A 180 26.42 -12.10 20.50
N LEU A 181 26.84 -12.72 19.38
CA LEU A 181 26.78 -14.17 19.20
C LEU A 181 27.81 -14.92 20.05
N ALA A 182 28.68 -14.22 20.79
CA ALA A 182 29.48 -14.84 21.83
C ALA A 182 28.61 -15.48 22.92
N GLU A 183 27.41 -14.93 23.14
CA GLU A 183 26.41 -15.54 24.01
C GLU A 183 25.67 -16.68 23.31
N ILE A 184 25.62 -17.85 23.95
CA ILE A 184 25.04 -19.07 23.38
C ILE A 184 23.56 -18.92 23.03
N ALA A 185 22.81 -18.07 23.76
CA ALA A 185 21.40 -17.81 23.49
C ALA A 185 21.21 -17.11 22.13
N ASN A 186 22.02 -16.10 21.83
CA ASN A 186 22.00 -15.39 20.55
C ASN A 186 22.47 -16.30 19.41
N PHE A 187 23.48 -17.14 19.66
CA PHE A 187 23.90 -18.17 18.71
C PHE A 187 22.79 -19.18 18.39
N LYS A 188 22.05 -19.65 19.39
CA LYS A 188 20.90 -20.54 19.19
C LYS A 188 19.81 -19.89 18.33
N LYS A 189 19.56 -18.59 18.49
CA LYS A 189 18.62 -17.83 17.63
C LYS A 189 19.10 -17.81 16.17
N LEU A 190 20.37 -17.45 15.93
CA LEU A 190 20.97 -17.48 14.59
C LEU A 190 20.84 -18.88 13.96
N TYR A 191 21.25 -19.91 14.71
CA TYR A 191 21.23 -21.29 14.25
C TYR A 191 19.81 -21.73 13.89
N TYR A 192 18.83 -21.49 14.77
CA TYR A 192 17.44 -21.86 14.52
C TYR A 192 16.91 -21.25 13.22
N LEU A 193 17.18 -19.96 13.01
CA LEU A 193 16.65 -19.24 11.86
C LEU A 193 17.35 -19.63 10.55
N LEU A 194 18.67 -19.83 10.56
CA LEU A 194 19.45 -20.00 9.32
C LEU A 194 19.91 -21.43 9.05
N CYS A 195 19.75 -22.39 9.97
CA CYS A 195 20.19 -23.76 9.71
C CYS A 195 19.43 -24.38 8.53
N ARG A 196 20.12 -25.23 7.78
CA ARG A 196 19.61 -25.86 6.56
C ARG A 196 18.24 -26.51 6.76
N THR A 197 18.01 -27.15 7.90
CA THR A 197 16.76 -27.89 8.18
C THR A 197 15.55 -26.98 8.31
N ASN A 198 15.74 -25.73 8.73
CA ASN A 198 14.65 -24.78 8.97
C ASN A 198 14.48 -23.77 7.82
N PHE A 199 15.58 -23.36 7.19
CA PHE A 199 15.59 -22.32 6.18
C PHE A 199 15.09 -22.81 4.81
N LEU A 200 15.52 -24.01 4.38
CA LEU A 200 15.12 -24.61 3.11
C LEU A 200 13.95 -25.60 3.29
N PRO A 201 13.02 -25.68 2.33
CA PRO A 201 11.90 -26.62 2.41
C PRO A 201 12.37 -28.07 2.30
N LYS A 202 11.61 -29.00 2.90
CA LYS A 202 11.82 -30.44 2.71
C LYS A 202 11.34 -30.88 1.33
N THR A 203 11.88 -31.97 0.81
CA THR A 203 11.48 -32.54 -0.49
C THR A 203 9.96 -32.74 -0.56
N GLY A 204 9.31 -32.14 -1.58
CA GLY A 204 7.85 -32.20 -1.76
C GLY A 204 7.05 -31.12 -1.01
N GLN A 205 7.69 -30.25 -0.23
CA GLN A 205 7.05 -29.09 0.42
C GLN A 205 7.41 -27.78 -0.29
N GLN A 206 6.48 -26.85 -0.36
CA GLN A 206 6.71 -25.52 -0.92
C GLN A 206 7.21 -24.49 0.12
N GLN A 207 6.96 -24.72 1.41
CA GLN A 207 7.29 -23.81 2.51
C GLN A 207 8.28 -24.46 3.49
N SER A 208 9.21 -23.65 4.00
CA SER A 208 10.19 -24.02 5.02
C SER A 208 9.62 -23.84 6.44
N VAL A 209 10.43 -24.09 7.46
CA VAL A 209 10.03 -23.83 8.86
C VAL A 209 9.93 -22.33 9.11
N ILE A 210 10.88 -21.54 8.60
CA ILE A 210 10.88 -20.09 8.79
C ILE A 210 9.78 -19.38 8.00
N ASP A 211 9.35 -19.91 6.84
CA ASP A 211 8.20 -19.35 6.11
C ASP A 211 6.92 -19.46 6.95
N ARG A 212 6.72 -20.61 7.62
CA ARG A 212 5.60 -20.83 8.54
C ARG A 212 5.73 -19.98 9.80
N LEU A 213 6.93 -19.88 10.36
CA LEU A 213 7.19 -19.04 11.52
C LEU A 213 6.83 -17.56 11.27
N LEU A 214 7.12 -17.06 10.06
CA LEU A 214 6.75 -15.70 9.67
C LEU A 214 5.22 -15.57 9.55
N ALA A 215 4.56 -16.52 8.89
CA ALA A 215 3.09 -16.52 8.76
C ALA A 215 2.39 -16.62 10.13
N ASP A 216 2.90 -17.45 11.04
CA ASP A 216 2.40 -17.58 12.41
C ASP A 216 2.64 -16.29 13.21
N SER A 217 3.80 -15.64 13.01
CA SER A 217 4.10 -14.34 13.63
C SER A 217 3.15 -13.24 13.15
N ASP A 218 2.90 -13.17 11.85
CA ASP A 218 1.99 -12.19 11.25
C ASP A 218 0.54 -12.41 11.74
N THR A 219 0.12 -13.67 11.81
CA THR A 219 -1.22 -14.04 12.34
C THR A 219 -1.34 -13.65 13.81
N ALA A 220 -0.35 -13.99 14.64
CA ALA A 220 -0.36 -13.64 16.06
C ALA A 220 -0.34 -12.12 16.29
N GLN A 221 0.40 -11.36 15.47
CA GLN A 221 0.39 -9.90 15.51
C GLN A 221 -0.97 -9.31 15.12
N GLN A 222 -1.66 -9.89 14.13
CA GLN A 222 -2.99 -9.45 13.76
C GLN A 222 -4.01 -9.73 14.88
N GLU A 223 -4.04 -10.96 15.40
CA GLU A 223 -4.96 -11.36 16.47
C GLU A 223 -4.79 -10.51 17.73
N ILE A 224 -3.54 -10.27 18.17
CA ILE A 224 -3.28 -9.45 19.36
C ILE A 224 -3.69 -7.99 19.14
N THR A 225 -3.48 -7.45 17.93
CA THR A 225 -3.87 -6.07 17.57
C THR A 225 -5.38 -5.91 17.64
N GLU A 226 -6.13 -6.83 17.00
CA GLU A 226 -7.59 -6.80 17.00
C GLU A 226 -8.17 -6.94 18.41
N GLN A 227 -7.63 -7.87 19.22
CA GLN A 227 -8.12 -8.11 20.57
C GLN A 227 -7.80 -6.95 21.52
N LEU A 228 -6.55 -6.47 21.53
CA LEU A 228 -6.15 -5.33 22.36
C LEU A 228 -6.92 -4.07 21.98
N TYR A 229 -7.14 -3.83 20.68
CA TYR A 229 -7.96 -2.71 20.22
C TYR A 229 -9.39 -2.78 20.75
N GLN A 230 -10.04 -3.95 20.66
CA GLN A 230 -11.41 -4.12 21.13
C GLN A 230 -11.52 -3.87 22.65
N ASP A 231 -10.60 -4.42 23.43
CA ASP A 231 -10.57 -4.23 24.88
C ASP A 231 -10.31 -2.76 25.23
N TYR A 232 -9.32 -2.13 24.58
CA TYR A 232 -9.01 -0.70 24.72
C TYR A 232 -10.23 0.18 24.40
N HIS A 233 -10.90 -0.08 23.27
CA HIS A 233 -12.09 0.65 22.84
C HIS A 233 -13.22 0.52 23.87
N ASN A 234 -13.51 -0.69 24.34
CA ASN A 234 -14.59 -0.96 25.28
C ASN A 234 -14.35 -0.26 26.62
N VAL A 235 -13.12 -0.33 27.15
CA VAL A 235 -12.73 0.36 28.40
C VAL A 235 -12.94 1.86 28.26
N ARG A 236 -12.51 2.45 27.14
CA ARG A 236 -12.69 3.88 26.87
C ARG A 236 -14.15 4.29 26.87
N ILE A 237 -15.02 3.60 26.14
CA ILE A 237 -16.45 3.91 26.09
C ILE A 237 -17.07 3.85 27.48
N ASN A 238 -16.68 2.86 28.28
CA ASN A 238 -17.15 2.71 29.65
C ASN A 238 -16.67 3.85 30.56
N LEU A 239 -15.41 4.28 30.45
CA LEU A 239 -14.88 5.45 31.15
C LEU A 239 -15.61 6.73 30.76
N VAL A 240 -15.81 6.98 29.45
CA VAL A 240 -16.52 8.15 28.95
C VAL A 240 -17.94 8.20 29.51
N ASN A 241 -18.67 7.08 29.44
CA ASN A 241 -20.03 6.99 29.97
C ASN A 241 -20.06 7.19 31.50
N HIS A 242 -19.07 6.65 32.21
CA HIS A 242 -18.94 6.84 33.65
C HIS A 242 -18.71 8.31 34.00
N PHE A 243 -17.72 8.95 33.40
CA PHE A 243 -17.40 10.36 33.62
C PHE A 243 -18.56 11.28 33.21
N ARG A 244 -19.29 10.97 32.14
CA ARG A 244 -20.54 11.66 31.77
C ARG A 244 -21.60 11.58 32.86
N PHE A 245 -21.66 10.47 33.58
CA PHE A 245 -22.63 10.25 34.65
C PHE A 245 -22.23 10.90 35.98
N THR A 246 -20.97 10.75 36.38
CA THR A 246 -20.47 11.18 37.71
C THR A 246 -19.82 12.57 37.71
N GLY A 247 -19.28 13.02 36.59
CA GLY A 247 -18.47 14.24 36.50
C GLY A 247 -19.27 15.53 36.70
N PRO A 248 -18.58 16.65 37.00
CA PRO A 248 -19.21 17.94 37.30
C PRO A 248 -20.16 18.40 36.17
N LYS A 249 -21.35 18.90 36.53
CA LYS A 249 -22.37 19.30 35.53
C LYS A 249 -22.10 20.67 34.89
N ASN A 250 -21.41 21.56 35.60
CA ASN A 250 -21.16 22.93 35.18
C ASN A 250 -19.77 23.08 34.53
N LEU A 251 -19.49 22.31 33.48
CA LEU A 251 -18.23 22.40 32.72
C LEU A 251 -18.48 22.96 31.32
N PRO A 252 -17.73 23.98 30.87
CA PRO A 252 -17.74 24.40 29.46
C PRO A 252 -17.29 23.24 28.58
N ASN A 253 -17.97 23.01 27.45
CA ASN A 253 -17.69 21.86 26.57
C ASN A 253 -17.59 20.52 27.32
N ARG A 254 -18.40 20.36 28.38
CA ARG A 254 -18.37 19.25 29.35
C ARG A 254 -18.04 17.92 28.70
N ASP A 255 -18.77 17.57 27.65
CA ASP A 255 -18.65 16.27 27.02
C ASP A 255 -17.26 16.02 26.42
N ASN A 256 -16.72 16.99 25.71
CA ASN A 256 -15.38 16.91 25.12
C ASN A 256 -14.30 16.81 26.19
N VAL A 257 -14.44 17.60 27.27
CA VAL A 257 -13.50 17.56 28.40
C VAL A 257 -13.53 16.20 29.09
N LEU A 258 -14.70 15.60 29.30
CA LEU A 258 -14.81 14.27 29.92
C LEU A 258 -14.28 13.15 29.01
N ILE A 259 -14.44 13.28 27.68
CA ILE A 259 -13.81 12.38 26.70
C ILE A 259 -12.28 12.46 26.80
N GLU A 260 -11.73 13.67 26.84
CA GLU A 260 -10.30 13.91 27.01
C GLU A 260 -9.77 13.30 28.32
N LYS A 261 -10.49 13.46 29.44
CA LYS A 261 -10.07 12.86 30.72
C LYS A 261 -10.15 11.34 30.73
N ALA A 262 -11.13 10.76 30.05
CA ALA A 262 -11.22 9.30 29.86
C ALA A 262 -10.02 8.79 29.03
N GLN A 263 -9.65 9.51 27.98
CA GLN A 263 -8.50 9.20 27.13
C GLN A 263 -7.19 9.30 27.92
N LYS A 264 -6.95 10.42 28.64
CA LYS A 264 -5.76 10.60 29.49
C LYS A 264 -5.63 9.50 30.55
N THR A 265 -6.74 9.08 31.15
CA THR A 265 -6.76 7.94 32.11
C THR A 265 -6.28 6.65 31.45
N LEU A 266 -6.80 6.35 30.26
CA LEU A 266 -6.46 5.14 29.52
C LEU A 266 -5.00 5.14 29.05
N ASP A 267 -4.50 6.28 28.59
CA ASP A 267 -3.11 6.45 28.14
C ASP A 267 -2.12 6.31 29.29
N ARG A 268 -2.43 6.86 30.48
CA ARG A 268 -1.65 6.61 31.72
C ARG A 268 -1.57 5.12 32.02
N ILE A 269 -2.69 4.39 31.97
CA ILE A 269 -2.72 2.95 32.25
C ILE A 269 -1.91 2.15 31.22
N LEU A 270 -2.06 2.46 29.93
CA LEU A 270 -1.34 1.78 28.87
C LEU A 270 0.17 2.02 28.95
N PHE A 271 0.59 3.26 29.26
CA PHE A 271 2.00 3.59 29.49
C PHE A 271 2.57 2.81 30.68
N LEU A 272 1.84 2.73 31.79
CA LEU A 272 2.27 1.95 32.95
C LEU A 272 2.36 0.45 32.63
N ALA A 273 1.40 -0.11 31.90
CA ALA A 273 1.39 -1.49 31.45
C ALA A 273 2.63 -1.80 30.59
N PHE A 274 2.96 -0.93 29.64
CA PHE A 274 4.18 -1.02 28.85
C PHE A 274 5.44 -0.95 29.74
N CYS A 275 5.48 -0.01 30.68
CA CYS A 275 6.66 0.21 31.52
C CYS A 275 6.96 -0.95 32.48
N GLN A 276 5.95 -1.58 33.07
CA GLN A 276 6.17 -2.72 33.98
C GLN A 276 6.74 -3.96 33.25
N ASP A 277 6.39 -4.17 31.98
CA ASP A 277 6.85 -5.31 31.19
C ASP A 277 8.24 -5.07 30.62
N ARG A 278 8.57 -3.80 30.29
CA ARG A 278 9.89 -3.39 29.80
C ARG A 278 10.93 -3.17 30.92
N GLY A 279 10.58 -3.46 32.17
CA GLY A 279 11.47 -3.28 33.32
C GLY A 279 11.74 -1.81 33.69
N LEU A 280 10.91 -0.89 33.20
CA LEU A 280 10.96 0.55 33.57
C LEU A 280 10.28 0.80 34.92
N LEU A 281 9.31 -0.04 35.29
CA LEU A 281 8.66 -0.03 36.60
C LEU A 281 8.80 -1.40 37.28
N PRO A 282 8.60 -1.48 38.60
CA PRO A 282 8.48 -2.76 39.28
C PRO A 282 7.45 -3.67 38.58
N LYS A 283 7.77 -4.97 38.46
CA LYS A 283 6.86 -5.93 37.83
C LYS A 283 5.52 -5.93 38.56
N ASN A 284 4.43 -6.08 37.80
CA ASN A 284 3.06 -6.12 38.33
C ASN A 284 2.62 -4.86 39.09
N THR A 285 3.21 -3.68 38.85
CA THR A 285 2.86 -2.43 39.57
C THR A 285 1.35 -2.16 39.57
N LEU A 286 0.69 -2.26 38.41
CA LEU A 286 -0.77 -2.03 38.33
C LEU A 286 -1.60 -3.14 39.00
N ASN A 287 -1.17 -4.39 38.89
CA ASN A 287 -1.81 -5.53 39.56
C ASN A 287 -1.71 -5.39 41.07
N ASN A 288 -0.53 -5.02 41.58
CA ASN A 288 -0.29 -4.80 43.00
C ASN A 288 -1.14 -3.63 43.52
N ALA A 289 -1.20 -2.51 42.79
CA ALA A 289 -2.05 -1.38 43.17
C ALA A 289 -3.54 -1.74 43.17
N HIS A 290 -3.97 -2.59 42.23
CA HIS A 290 -5.36 -3.07 42.17
C HIS A 290 -5.71 -4.02 43.31
N ASP A 291 -4.83 -4.98 43.60
CA ASP A 291 -5.09 -6.05 44.56
C ASP A 291 -4.69 -5.67 45.99
N HIS A 292 -4.08 -4.50 46.18
CA HIS A 292 -3.72 -3.97 47.49
C HIS A 292 -4.95 -3.73 48.36
N LYS A 293 -4.94 -4.33 49.55
CA LYS A 293 -5.97 -4.14 50.58
C LYS A 293 -5.30 -3.79 51.89
N ASP A 294 -5.61 -2.61 52.41
CA ASP A 294 -5.29 -2.23 53.77
C ASP A 294 -6.47 -2.65 54.68
N PRO A 295 -6.30 -3.65 55.56
CA PRO A 295 -7.37 -4.14 56.42
C PRO A 295 -7.78 -3.14 57.50
N TYR A 296 -6.96 -2.12 57.78
CA TYR A 296 -7.21 -1.10 58.79
C TYR A 296 -7.70 0.22 58.17
N ASN A 297 -7.37 0.48 56.90
CA ASN A 297 -7.80 1.66 56.16
C ASN A 297 -8.20 1.32 54.71
N PRO A 298 -9.38 0.70 54.48
CA PRO A 298 -9.80 0.32 53.14
C PRO A 298 -9.97 1.53 52.23
N ARG A 299 -9.24 1.54 51.11
CA ARG A 299 -9.32 2.59 50.08
C ARG A 299 -9.91 2.02 48.78
N PHE A 300 -10.51 2.89 47.98
CA PHE A 300 -10.92 2.52 46.63
C PHE A 300 -9.70 2.23 45.76
N ILE A 301 -9.84 1.33 44.79
CA ILE A 301 -8.73 0.93 43.92
C ILE A 301 -8.18 2.15 43.15
N TRP A 302 -9.06 3.08 42.78
CA TRP A 302 -8.68 4.30 42.09
C TRP A 302 -7.68 5.17 42.87
N ASP A 303 -7.77 5.21 44.21
CA ASP A 303 -6.83 5.98 45.03
C ASP A 303 -5.42 5.35 45.01
N ASN A 304 -5.33 4.02 44.91
CA ASN A 304 -4.06 3.32 44.72
C ASN A 304 -3.47 3.65 43.34
N TYR A 305 -4.29 3.68 42.29
CA TYR A 305 -3.84 4.08 40.93
C TYR A 305 -3.33 5.52 40.89
N LYS A 306 -4.05 6.47 41.51
CA LYS A 306 -3.58 7.86 41.64
C LYS A 306 -2.24 7.97 42.38
N SER A 307 -2.02 7.11 43.38
CA SER A 307 -0.74 7.04 44.08
C SER A 307 0.39 6.61 43.13
N VAL A 308 0.15 5.58 42.31
CA VAL A 308 1.10 5.16 41.26
C VAL A 308 1.34 6.27 40.24
N PHE A 309 0.30 6.99 39.79
CA PHE A 309 0.48 8.14 38.88
C PHE A 309 1.37 9.21 39.50
N SER A 310 1.15 9.53 40.78
CA SER A 310 2.01 10.47 41.51
C SER A 310 3.44 9.97 41.64
N TRP A 311 3.67 8.67 41.85
CA TRP A 311 5.00 8.09 41.91
C TRP A 311 5.72 8.13 40.57
N VAL A 312 5.02 7.84 39.46
CA VAL A 312 5.61 7.96 38.11
C VAL A 312 5.88 9.42 37.75
N ASN A 313 5.07 10.35 38.24
CA ASN A 313 5.33 11.78 38.08
C ASN A 313 6.56 12.24 38.88
N LYS A 314 6.56 12.06 40.21
CA LYS A 314 7.55 12.69 41.11
C LYS A 314 8.75 11.80 41.46
N GLY A 315 8.67 10.52 41.14
CA GLY A 315 9.53 9.47 41.69
C GLY A 315 9.03 8.97 43.05
N ASN A 316 9.52 7.79 43.45
CA ASN A 316 9.26 7.19 44.75
C ASN A 316 10.45 6.32 45.18
N GLU A 317 10.80 6.34 46.47
CA GLU A 317 11.95 5.58 47.00
C GLU A 317 11.63 4.10 47.27
N ASP A 318 10.42 3.80 47.77
CA ASP A 318 9.98 2.44 48.09
C ASP A 318 8.48 2.24 47.74
N PRO A 319 8.14 1.46 46.69
CA PRO A 319 9.06 0.81 45.77
C PRO A 319 9.84 1.84 44.92
N PRO A 320 11.07 1.53 44.49
CA PRO A 320 11.89 2.44 43.69
C PRO A 320 11.24 2.65 42.31
N ILE A 321 10.70 3.84 42.10
CA ILE A 321 10.07 4.27 40.85
C ILE A 321 10.75 5.56 40.41
N PRO A 322 11.36 5.60 39.21
CA PRO A 322 11.90 6.83 38.65
C PRO A 322 10.80 7.86 38.39
N GLY A 323 11.12 9.14 38.61
CA GLY A 323 10.27 10.24 38.15
C GLY A 323 10.37 10.38 36.64
N TYR A 324 9.47 9.72 35.92
CA TYR A 324 9.43 9.72 34.47
C TYR A 324 8.87 11.03 33.89
N ASN A 325 8.27 11.93 34.68
CA ASN A 325 7.58 13.16 34.26
C ASN A 325 7.84 13.68 32.82
N GLY A 326 6.75 13.96 32.11
CA GLY A 326 6.72 14.52 30.76
C GLY A 326 5.31 15.03 30.39
N GLY A 327 4.55 15.58 31.35
CA GLY A 327 3.19 16.08 31.12
C GLY A 327 2.06 15.06 31.26
N LEU A 328 2.23 13.80 30.81
CA LEU A 328 1.17 12.77 30.87
C LEU A 328 0.68 12.47 32.31
N PHE A 329 1.62 12.41 33.25
CA PHE A 329 1.36 12.16 34.67
C PHE A 329 1.31 13.45 35.50
N GLU A 330 1.34 14.62 34.86
CA GLU A 330 1.14 15.89 35.55
C GLU A 330 -0.26 15.92 36.19
N HIS A 331 -0.34 16.55 37.36
CA HIS A 331 -1.56 16.67 38.15
C HIS A 331 -2.64 17.42 37.37
N ASP A 332 -3.81 16.80 37.25
CA ASP A 332 -4.96 17.33 36.54
C ASP A 332 -6.11 17.53 37.53
N SER A 333 -6.41 18.79 37.88
CA SER A 333 -7.40 19.09 38.93
C SER A 333 -8.81 18.56 38.64
N LEU A 334 -9.18 18.34 37.37
CA LEU A 334 -10.48 17.73 37.07
C LEU A 334 -10.40 16.21 37.25
N LEU A 335 -9.39 15.56 36.64
CA LEU A 335 -9.27 14.11 36.67
C LEU A 335 -8.88 13.55 38.04
N ASP A 336 -7.93 14.18 38.71
CA ASP A 336 -7.28 13.64 39.90
C ASP A 336 -8.02 14.03 41.21
N GLU A 337 -8.82 15.10 41.20
CA GLU A 337 -9.57 15.59 42.37
C GLU A 337 -11.09 15.42 42.26
N GLN A 338 -11.68 15.63 41.08
CA GLN A 338 -13.15 15.71 40.91
C GLN A 338 -13.77 14.48 40.24
N LEU A 339 -13.00 13.74 39.43
CA LEU A 339 -13.45 12.51 38.79
C LEU A 339 -13.02 11.28 39.61
N THR A 340 -13.86 10.25 39.56
CA THR A 340 -13.59 8.95 40.19
C THR A 340 -13.79 7.83 39.19
N VAL A 341 -13.08 6.72 39.38
CA VAL A 341 -13.25 5.49 38.62
C VAL A 341 -13.70 4.40 39.59
N THR A 342 -14.74 3.66 39.25
CA THR A 342 -15.27 2.60 40.13
C THR A 342 -14.35 1.37 40.12
N ASP A 343 -14.38 0.58 41.19
CA ASP A 343 -13.57 -0.64 41.28
C ASP A 343 -13.79 -1.60 40.09
N PRO A 344 -15.02 -1.84 39.57
CA PRO A 344 -15.20 -2.62 38.35
C PRO A 344 -14.52 -2.04 37.12
N LEU A 345 -14.48 -0.71 36.96
CA LEU A 345 -13.74 -0.06 35.87
C LEU A 345 -12.24 -0.15 36.09
N CYS A 346 -11.75 -0.04 37.33
CA CYS A 346 -10.36 -0.32 37.65
C CYS A 346 -9.98 -1.77 37.30
N THR A 347 -10.88 -2.75 37.50
CA THR A 347 -10.66 -4.13 37.04
C THR A 347 -10.61 -4.22 35.52
N GLN A 348 -11.43 -3.47 34.78
CA GLN A 348 -11.32 -3.40 33.32
C GLN A 348 -10.00 -2.77 32.86
N LEU A 349 -9.51 -1.73 33.55
CA LEU A 349 -8.20 -1.12 33.29
C LEU A 349 -7.05 -2.11 33.56
N LYS A 350 -7.11 -2.84 34.68
CA LYS A 350 -6.17 -3.94 34.99
C LYS A 350 -6.14 -4.98 33.88
N ASN A 351 -7.26 -5.31 33.24
CA ASN A 351 -7.27 -6.31 32.17
C ASN A 351 -6.42 -5.92 30.96
N LEU A 352 -6.07 -4.64 30.77
CA LEU A 352 -5.12 -4.22 29.73
C LEU A 352 -3.68 -4.64 30.05
N THR A 353 -3.36 -4.99 31.30
CA THR A 353 -2.03 -5.49 31.69
C THR A 353 -1.88 -7.00 31.48
N LYS A 354 -2.89 -7.69 30.93
CA LYS A 354 -2.80 -9.12 30.59
C LYS A 354 -1.98 -9.36 29.31
N TYR A 355 -1.86 -8.33 28.49
CA TYR A 355 -1.09 -8.34 27.25
C TYR A 355 0.38 -8.18 27.57
N ASP A 356 1.24 -8.90 26.83
CA ASP A 356 2.69 -8.85 27.02
C ASP A 356 3.30 -7.75 26.12
N PHE A 357 3.65 -6.61 26.72
CA PHE A 357 4.25 -5.46 26.03
C PHE A 357 5.76 -5.59 25.79
N GLU A 358 6.38 -6.68 26.26
CA GLU A 358 7.77 -7.02 25.98
C GLU A 358 7.88 -7.86 24.71
N THR A 359 7.03 -8.89 24.56
CA THR A 359 7.20 -9.92 23.53
C THR A 359 6.07 -10.05 22.51
N GLU A 360 4.85 -9.55 22.78
CA GLU A 360 3.70 -9.68 21.89
C GLU A 360 3.28 -8.34 21.26
N VAL A 361 3.24 -7.27 22.05
CA VAL A 361 2.78 -5.94 21.63
C VAL A 361 3.98 -5.07 21.27
N SER A 362 4.17 -4.83 19.98
CA SER A 362 5.20 -3.93 19.45
C SER A 362 4.74 -2.47 19.44
N VAL A 363 5.68 -1.54 19.29
CA VAL A 363 5.37 -0.11 19.09
C VAL A 363 4.50 0.10 17.84
N ASP A 364 4.67 -0.73 16.80
CA ASP A 364 3.84 -0.69 15.60
C ASP A 364 2.38 -1.06 15.90
N ILE A 365 2.15 -2.10 16.73
CA ILE A 365 0.80 -2.50 17.17
C ILE A 365 0.14 -1.37 17.94
N LEU A 366 0.88 -0.71 18.85
CA LEU A 366 0.38 0.44 19.59
C LEU A 366 0.03 1.61 18.67
N GLY A 367 0.87 1.89 17.67
CA GLY A 367 0.58 2.89 16.64
C GLY A 367 -0.76 2.63 15.96
N HIS A 368 -1.00 1.40 15.49
CA HIS A 368 -2.27 1.01 14.88
C HIS A 368 -3.48 1.19 15.81
N ILE A 369 -3.35 0.83 17.08
CA ILE A 369 -4.41 1.00 18.09
C ILE A 369 -4.71 2.47 18.30
N PHE A 370 -3.68 3.31 18.43
CA PHE A 370 -3.85 4.74 18.64
C PHE A 370 -4.49 5.44 17.44
N GLU A 371 -4.16 5.03 16.23
CA GLU A 371 -4.74 5.58 15.01
C GLU A 371 -6.22 5.26 14.88
N GLN A 372 -6.59 4.00 15.12
CA GLN A 372 -7.98 3.59 15.11
C GLN A 372 -8.75 4.26 16.27
N SER A 373 -8.07 4.49 17.39
CA SER A 373 -8.58 5.24 18.55
C SER A 373 -8.96 6.69 18.21
N ILE A 374 -8.12 7.43 17.45
CA ILE A 374 -8.40 8.82 17.03
C ILE A 374 -9.71 8.90 16.25
N THR A 375 -9.91 7.99 15.29
CA THR A 375 -11.13 7.95 14.45
C THR A 375 -12.39 7.80 15.31
N ASP A 376 -12.35 6.91 16.30
CA ASP A 376 -13.49 6.66 17.17
C ASP A 376 -13.76 7.83 18.14
N LEU A 377 -12.71 8.51 18.63
CA LEU A 377 -12.83 9.70 19.48
C LEU A 377 -13.52 10.83 18.76
N GLU A 378 -13.13 11.11 17.51
CA GLU A 378 -13.78 12.13 16.71
C GLU A 378 -15.26 11.82 16.46
N ALA A 379 -15.60 10.55 16.20
CA ALA A 379 -16.97 10.11 16.05
C ALA A 379 -17.79 10.27 17.35
N LEU A 380 -17.17 10.10 18.52
CA LEU A 380 -17.83 10.35 19.82
C LEU A 380 -18.14 11.83 20.01
N LYS A 381 -17.23 12.73 19.62
CA LYS A 381 -17.41 14.18 19.71
C LYS A 381 -18.46 14.71 18.71
N ALA A 382 -18.47 14.18 17.48
CA ALA A 382 -19.39 14.60 16.43
C ALA A 382 -20.86 14.31 16.78
N LYS A 383 -21.16 13.21 17.49
CA LYS A 383 -22.52 12.90 17.96
C LYS A 383 -23.09 13.92 18.95
N THR A 384 -22.24 14.74 19.56
CA THR A 384 -22.63 15.74 20.57
C THR A 384 -23.00 17.07 19.93
N GLN A 385 -22.54 17.34 18.69
CA GLN A 385 -22.96 18.48 17.90
C GLN A 385 -24.22 18.09 17.10
N THR A 386 -25.27 18.89 17.16
CA THR A 386 -26.59 18.67 16.52
C THR A 386 -26.57 18.75 14.98
N GLN A 387 -25.66 18.03 14.33
CA GLN A 387 -25.70 17.77 12.89
C GLN A 387 -26.25 16.37 12.62
N GLU A 388 -27.21 16.26 11.70
CA GLU A 388 -27.78 14.99 11.25
C GLU A 388 -26.70 14.05 10.72
N PHE A 389 -26.29 13.10 11.57
CA PHE A 389 -25.36 12.04 11.21
C PHE A 389 -26.05 11.02 10.29
N ASN A 390 -25.57 10.88 9.05
CA ASN A 390 -26.07 9.87 8.12
C ASN A 390 -25.23 8.58 8.21
N PRO A 391 -25.76 7.48 8.79
CA PRO A 391 -24.99 6.25 9.01
C PRO A 391 -24.66 5.47 7.72
N LYS A 392 -25.17 5.89 6.55
CA LYS A 392 -24.91 5.25 5.25
C LYS A 392 -23.62 5.69 4.55
N SER A 393 -22.97 6.77 5.00
CA SER A 393 -21.61 7.12 4.56
C SER A 393 -20.59 6.54 5.54
N GLY A 394 -19.71 5.65 5.08
CA GLY A 394 -18.69 5.03 5.93
C GLY A 394 -17.90 6.05 6.74
N LYS A 395 -17.80 5.80 8.06
CA LYS A 395 -17.35 6.71 9.13
C LYS A 395 -15.98 7.39 8.90
N ARG A 396 -15.09 6.78 8.11
CA ARG A 396 -13.75 7.31 7.77
C ARG A 396 -13.74 8.32 6.61
N LYS A 397 -14.80 8.35 5.77
CA LYS A 397 -14.85 9.17 4.53
C LYS A 397 -15.22 10.63 4.74
N THR A 398 -15.77 10.99 5.90
CA THR A 398 -16.25 12.36 6.18
C THR A 398 -15.18 13.28 6.75
N GLN A 399 -14.18 12.73 7.45
CA GLN A 399 -13.12 13.53 8.11
C GLN A 399 -11.77 13.45 7.39
N GLY A 400 -11.59 12.51 6.45
CA GLY A 400 -10.40 12.48 5.58
C GLY A 400 -9.10 12.07 6.28
N ILE A 401 -9.18 11.43 7.45
CA ILE A 401 -8.04 10.95 8.24
C ILE A 401 -7.76 9.50 7.86
N PHE A 402 -6.55 9.23 7.37
CA PHE A 402 -6.15 7.89 6.93
C PHE A 402 -4.78 7.53 7.52
N TYR A 403 -4.68 6.31 8.05
CA TYR A 403 -3.41 5.76 8.52
C TYR A 403 -2.44 5.63 7.35
N THR A 404 -1.22 6.13 7.51
CA THR A 404 -0.17 5.95 6.50
C THR A 404 0.67 4.72 6.82
N PRO A 405 0.63 3.65 5.99
CA PRO A 405 1.43 2.46 6.22
C PRO A 405 2.92 2.76 6.45
N ALA A 406 3.58 2.00 7.32
CA ALA A 406 4.98 2.20 7.68
C ALA A 406 5.93 2.27 6.46
N PHE A 407 5.67 1.50 5.40
CA PHE A 407 6.49 1.55 4.19
C PHE A 407 6.38 2.88 3.44
N ILE A 408 5.23 3.54 3.50
CA ILE A 408 5.00 4.86 2.90
C ILE A 408 5.65 5.95 3.76
N THR A 409 5.49 5.91 5.08
CA THR A 409 6.11 6.90 5.98
C THR A 409 7.65 6.84 5.87
N GLN A 410 8.22 5.64 5.89
CA GLN A 410 9.66 5.41 5.70
C GLN A 410 10.15 5.93 4.35
N TYR A 411 9.41 5.65 3.27
CA TYR A 411 9.77 6.11 1.93
C TYR A 411 9.77 7.65 1.83
N ILE A 412 8.72 8.30 2.34
CA ILE A 412 8.61 9.76 2.36
C ILE A 412 9.75 10.40 3.17
N VAL A 413 10.06 9.87 4.35
CA VAL A 413 11.17 10.32 5.19
C VAL A 413 12.51 10.12 4.48
N GLN A 414 12.74 8.97 3.85
CA GLN A 414 13.97 8.69 3.11
C GLN A 414 14.20 9.71 1.98
N VAL A 415 13.15 10.04 1.22
CA VAL A 415 13.24 10.99 0.11
C VAL A 415 13.45 12.43 0.61
N ALA A 416 12.63 12.84 1.58
CA ALA A 416 12.63 14.21 2.06
C ALA A 416 13.82 14.48 2.99
N LEU A 417 13.84 13.82 4.15
CA LEU A 417 14.88 14.00 5.15
C LEU A 417 16.21 13.40 4.70
N GLY A 418 16.18 12.17 4.21
CA GLY A 418 17.40 11.51 3.74
C GLY A 418 18.01 12.20 2.53
N GLY A 419 17.19 12.62 1.57
CA GLY A 419 17.65 13.42 0.44
C GLY A 419 18.21 14.79 0.85
N TYR A 420 17.57 15.48 1.80
CA TYR A 420 18.06 16.77 2.32
C TYR A 420 19.42 16.61 3.02
N LEU A 421 19.52 15.64 3.92
CA LEU A 421 20.76 15.36 4.65
C LEU A 421 21.88 14.91 3.72
N LYS A 422 21.57 14.10 2.69
CA LYS A 422 22.54 13.69 1.68
C LYS A 422 23.09 14.88 0.90
N GLN A 423 22.23 15.79 0.46
CA GLN A 423 22.64 17.02 -0.20
C GLN A 423 23.57 17.85 0.70
N LYS A 424 23.20 18.06 1.97
CA LYS A 424 24.03 18.79 2.94
C LYS A 424 25.36 18.07 3.24
N GLU A 425 25.35 16.75 3.29
CA GLU A 425 26.56 15.94 3.42
C GLU A 425 27.51 16.19 2.24
N ASP A 426 26.99 16.17 1.02
CA ASP A 426 27.77 16.36 -0.21
C ASP A 426 28.31 17.80 -0.33
N GLU A 427 27.47 18.82 -0.07
CA GLU A 427 27.88 20.23 0.02
C GLU A 427 29.03 20.43 1.03
N LEU A 428 28.92 19.80 2.22
CA LEU A 428 29.95 19.88 3.24
C LEU A 428 31.24 19.18 2.82
N ARG A 429 31.15 18.00 2.18
CA ARG A 429 32.32 17.28 1.65
C ARG A 429 33.06 18.12 0.61
N ASP A 430 32.34 18.78 -0.28
CA ASP A 430 32.92 19.65 -1.29
C ASP A 430 33.60 20.88 -0.67
N SER A 431 32.94 21.52 0.31
CA SER A 431 33.50 22.68 1.03
C SER A 431 34.82 22.37 1.76
N LEU A 432 34.95 21.16 2.32
CA LEU A 432 36.15 20.68 2.99
C LEU A 432 37.17 20.04 2.04
N ARG A 433 36.92 20.08 0.72
CA ARG A 433 37.75 19.44 -0.34
C ARG A 433 37.98 17.95 -0.09
N LEU A 434 36.98 17.29 0.48
CA LEU A 434 36.95 15.84 0.67
C LEU A 434 36.29 15.13 -0.54
N GLY A 435 35.64 15.89 -1.44
CA GLY A 435 35.07 15.41 -2.69
C GLY A 435 36.07 15.45 -3.86
N GLY A 436 36.14 14.37 -4.65
CA GLY A 436 36.55 14.46 -6.06
C GLY A 436 38.05 14.42 -6.41
N ALA A 437 38.76 13.38 -5.99
CA ALA A 437 39.79 12.78 -6.86
C ALA A 437 39.70 11.25 -6.75
N PRO A 438 39.72 10.50 -7.87
CA PRO A 438 39.95 9.06 -7.82
C PRO A 438 41.21 8.81 -7.00
N ARG A 439 41.20 7.82 -6.09
CA ARG A 439 42.38 7.38 -5.31
C ARG A 439 43.58 6.90 -6.15
N PHE A 440 43.56 7.12 -7.46
CA PHE A 440 44.58 6.78 -8.45
C PHE A 440 45.25 8.04 -9.03
N GLN A 441 45.83 8.88 -8.19
CA GLN A 441 47.01 9.72 -8.52
C GLN A 441 47.39 10.53 -7.28
N LEU A 442 48.04 9.87 -6.31
CA LEU A 442 48.94 10.51 -5.35
C LEU A 442 49.86 9.42 -4.81
N ASN A 443 50.72 8.91 -5.69
CA ASN A 443 51.96 8.25 -5.29
C ASN A 443 52.91 9.32 -4.71
N ILE A 444 52.64 9.83 -3.51
CA ILE A 444 53.64 10.57 -2.74
C ILE A 444 53.57 10.16 -1.26
N THR A 445 54.60 9.40 -0.89
CA THR A 445 54.94 8.84 0.41
C THR A 445 55.38 9.90 1.43
N THR A 446 54.53 10.29 2.38
CA THR A 446 54.97 10.83 3.70
C THR A 446 53.93 10.57 4.81
N LYS A 447 54.40 10.27 6.04
CA LYS A 447 53.55 10.08 7.25
C LYS A 447 52.73 11.33 7.63
N THR A 448 53.17 12.51 7.21
CA THR A 448 52.60 13.82 7.54
C THR A 448 51.21 14.03 6.92
N ASN A 449 50.97 13.48 5.72
CA ASN A 449 49.73 13.66 4.96
C ASN A 449 48.55 12.83 5.53
N LYS A 450 48.83 11.67 6.14
CA LYS A 450 47.80 10.82 6.79
C LYS A 450 47.19 11.46 8.04
N LYS A 451 47.99 12.23 8.80
CA LYS A 451 47.49 12.93 10.00
C LYS A 451 46.56 14.08 9.61
N GLN A 452 46.89 14.83 8.57
CA GLN A 452 46.05 15.91 8.04
C GLN A 452 44.73 15.37 7.46
N GLN A 453 44.76 14.29 6.67
CA GLN A 453 43.53 13.65 6.15
C GLN A 453 42.62 13.16 7.28
N LYS A 454 43.19 12.47 8.28
CA LYS A 454 42.43 12.03 9.46
C LYS A 454 41.80 13.20 10.20
N GLN A 455 42.51 14.32 10.33
CA GLN A 455 42.00 15.50 11.03
C GLN A 455 40.90 16.21 10.22
N ALA A 456 41.00 16.24 8.89
CA ALA A 456 39.94 16.73 8.01
C ALA A 456 38.69 15.83 8.06
N GLU A 457 38.84 14.50 8.12
CA GLU A 457 37.71 13.58 8.31
C GLU A 457 37.04 13.76 9.69
N ILE A 458 37.81 13.93 10.76
CA ILE A 458 37.26 14.25 12.10
C ILE A 458 36.48 15.56 12.05
N GLN A 459 37.07 16.61 11.46
CA GLN A 459 36.42 17.91 11.32
C GLN A 459 35.12 17.79 10.52
N PHE A 460 35.11 17.01 9.43
CA PHE A 460 33.91 16.75 8.64
C PHE A 460 32.80 16.12 9.48
N TRP A 461 33.08 15.03 10.20
CA TRP A 461 32.06 14.36 11.01
C TRP A 461 31.55 15.20 12.17
N GLN A 462 32.44 15.97 12.82
CA GLN A 462 32.04 16.93 13.86
C GLN A 462 31.15 18.03 13.29
N THR A 463 31.54 18.59 12.14
CA THR A 463 30.77 19.65 11.47
C THR A 463 29.41 19.13 10.99
N TYR A 464 29.37 17.93 10.40
CA TYR A 464 28.13 17.28 9.99
C TYR A 464 27.20 17.04 11.19
N ARG A 465 27.72 16.53 12.30
CA ARG A 465 26.93 16.36 13.54
C ARG A 465 26.37 17.69 14.05
N ASP A 466 27.24 18.68 14.23
CA ASP A 466 26.94 19.87 15.03
C ASP A 466 26.23 20.97 14.20
N GLN A 467 26.50 21.04 12.89
CA GLN A 467 25.96 22.07 12.00
C GLN A 467 24.91 21.55 11.02
N VAL A 468 24.89 20.25 10.70
CA VAL A 468 23.86 19.66 9.82
C VAL A 468 22.81 18.94 10.64
N LEU A 469 23.18 17.84 11.31
CA LEU A 469 22.20 17.00 12.02
C LEU A 469 21.50 17.76 13.14
N LYS A 470 22.26 18.41 14.03
CA LYS A 470 21.68 19.14 15.18
C LYS A 470 20.77 20.32 14.77
N GLN A 471 21.03 20.89 13.59
CA GLN A 471 20.32 22.09 13.11
C GLN A 471 19.12 21.75 12.23
N THR A 472 19.04 20.55 11.68
CA THR A 472 17.96 20.14 10.77
C THR A 472 16.62 20.08 11.51
N LYS A 473 15.64 20.87 11.09
CA LYS A 473 14.28 20.90 11.67
C LYS A 473 13.29 20.20 10.74
N VAL A 474 12.61 19.17 11.25
CA VAL A 474 11.64 18.34 10.54
C VAL A 474 10.25 18.56 11.13
N CYS A 475 9.26 18.86 10.29
CA CYS A 475 7.90 19.11 10.73
C CYS A 475 6.88 18.20 10.05
N ASP A 476 5.91 17.71 10.85
CA ASP A 476 4.62 17.22 10.35
C ASP A 476 3.47 18.15 10.79
N PRO A 477 2.84 18.90 9.86
CA PRO A 477 1.81 19.89 10.21
C PRO A 477 0.42 19.29 10.40
N ALA A 478 0.25 17.98 10.28
CA ALA A 478 -0.99 17.27 10.61
C ALA A 478 -0.63 15.90 11.18
N CYS A 479 0.06 15.90 12.33
CA CYS A 479 0.87 14.76 12.75
C CYS A 479 0.08 13.52 13.17
N GLY A 480 -1.21 13.63 13.49
CA GLY A 480 -2.07 12.50 13.82
C GLY A 480 -1.48 11.64 14.94
N SER A 481 -1.15 10.38 14.64
CA SER A 481 -0.52 9.45 15.59
C SER A 481 0.99 9.64 15.78
N GLY A 482 1.63 10.48 14.97
CA GLY A 482 3.07 10.70 14.97
C GLY A 482 3.86 9.73 14.08
N ALA A 483 3.21 8.93 13.22
CA ALA A 483 3.88 7.91 12.41
C ALA A 483 5.04 8.45 11.55
N PHE A 484 4.91 9.64 10.98
CA PHE A 484 5.99 10.30 10.24
C PHE A 484 7.13 10.78 11.15
N LEU A 485 6.81 11.30 12.33
CA LEU A 485 7.82 11.74 13.30
C LEU A 485 8.60 10.56 13.89
N ILE A 486 7.95 9.42 14.11
CA ILE A 486 8.62 8.16 14.50
C ILE A 486 9.56 7.68 13.39
N ALA A 487 9.12 7.72 12.12
CA ALA A 487 9.98 7.35 11.01
C ALA A 487 11.16 8.32 10.84
N ALA A 488 10.95 9.63 11.03
CA ALA A 488 12.00 10.64 11.02
C ALA A 488 12.98 10.47 12.20
N PHE A 489 12.48 10.12 13.39
CA PHE A 489 13.29 9.77 14.54
C PHE A 489 14.22 8.59 14.21
N ASP A 490 13.67 7.50 13.67
CA ASP A 490 14.45 6.31 13.32
C ASP A 490 15.56 6.65 12.31
N TYR A 491 15.26 7.46 11.30
CA TYR A 491 16.24 7.91 10.31
C TYR A 491 17.36 8.75 10.93
N LEU A 492 17.01 9.77 11.73
CA LEU A 492 17.99 10.64 12.39
C LEU A 492 18.86 9.86 13.36
N PHE A 493 18.25 8.99 14.17
CA PHE A 493 18.95 8.17 15.13
C PHE A 493 20.00 7.29 14.46
N GLN A 494 19.64 6.63 13.35
CA GLN A 494 20.59 5.87 12.54
C GLN A 494 21.72 6.75 11.99
N ASP A 495 21.40 7.96 11.51
CA ASP A 495 22.42 8.85 10.96
C ASP A 495 23.38 9.39 12.04
N TYR A 496 22.88 9.72 13.23
CA TYR A 496 23.71 10.07 14.39
C TYR A 496 24.60 8.90 14.82
N GLN A 497 24.06 7.67 14.87
CA GLN A 497 24.85 6.49 15.21
C GLN A 497 25.99 6.26 14.21
N ARG A 498 25.71 6.42 12.90
CA ARG A 498 26.74 6.35 11.86
C ARG A 498 27.87 7.35 12.11
N VAL A 499 27.51 8.59 12.42
CA VAL A 499 28.49 9.65 12.70
C VAL A 499 29.31 9.34 13.95
N ASN A 500 28.66 8.84 15.02
CA ASN A 500 29.34 8.47 16.26
C ASN A 500 30.29 7.29 16.06
N GLN A 501 29.89 6.27 15.30
CA GLN A 501 30.74 5.13 14.94
C GLN A 501 31.97 5.59 14.13
N ALA A 502 31.78 6.49 13.15
CA ALA A 502 32.88 7.06 12.38
C ALA A 502 33.85 7.87 13.26
N LEU A 503 33.33 8.70 14.15
CA LEU A 503 34.14 9.48 15.10
C LEU A 503 34.88 8.59 16.10
N SER A 504 34.22 7.58 16.68
CA SER A 504 34.82 6.63 17.61
C SER A 504 35.99 5.87 16.95
N SER A 505 35.76 5.36 15.73
CA SER A 505 36.77 4.73 14.89
C SER A 505 37.99 5.63 14.65
N LEU A 506 37.75 6.89 14.27
CA LEU A 506 38.82 7.85 13.99
C LEU A 506 39.55 8.27 15.26
N LEU A 507 38.85 8.56 16.35
CA LEU A 507 39.43 9.04 17.61
C LEU A 507 40.06 7.92 18.44
N ARG A 508 39.78 6.65 18.14
CA ARG A 508 40.19 5.47 18.92
C ARG A 508 39.78 5.58 20.39
N THR A 509 38.64 6.21 20.63
CA THR A 509 38.00 6.23 21.94
C THR A 509 37.04 5.03 22.02
N PRO A 510 36.67 4.58 23.22
CA PRO A 510 35.43 3.82 23.40
C PRO A 510 34.27 4.54 22.70
N GLU A 511 33.22 3.81 22.33
CA GLU A 511 32.00 4.41 21.75
C GLU A 511 31.66 5.70 22.49
N ILE A 512 31.55 6.79 21.73
CA ILE A 512 31.13 8.08 22.27
C ILE A 512 29.66 7.90 22.63
N GLU A 513 29.40 7.45 23.86
CA GLU A 513 28.08 7.52 24.48
C GLU A 513 27.77 9.01 24.70
N LEU A 514 27.22 9.64 23.67
CA LEU A 514 26.41 10.83 23.88
C LEU A 514 25.15 10.33 24.57
N GLU A 515 25.12 10.42 25.91
CA GLU A 515 24.12 9.82 26.79
C GLU A 515 22.64 10.20 26.51
N ARG A 516 22.36 11.03 25.48
CA ARG A 516 21.01 11.56 25.17
C ARG A 516 20.75 11.86 23.68
N LEU A 517 21.12 10.97 22.74
CA LEU A 517 20.73 11.15 21.33
C LEU A 517 19.21 11.28 21.17
N ASP A 518 18.44 10.47 21.90
CA ASP A 518 16.97 10.45 21.80
C ASP A 518 16.37 11.79 22.18
N THR A 519 16.72 12.32 23.36
CA THR A 519 16.25 13.64 23.82
C THR A 519 16.69 14.76 22.88
N MET A 520 17.89 14.71 22.34
CA MET A 520 18.35 15.71 21.38
C MET A 520 17.51 15.69 20.10
N ILE A 521 17.23 14.51 19.54
CA ILE A 521 16.38 14.38 18.35
C ILE A 521 14.96 14.89 18.64
N LEU A 522 14.38 14.48 19.77
CA LEU A 522 13.03 14.88 20.16
C LEU A 522 12.88 16.39 20.35
N THR A 523 13.83 17.03 21.04
CA THR A 523 13.74 18.47 21.39
C THR A 523 14.26 19.40 20.30
N GLN A 524 15.23 18.95 19.49
CA GLN A 524 15.92 19.82 18.53
C GLN A 524 15.56 19.53 17.09
N ASN A 525 15.13 18.33 16.72
CA ASN A 525 14.91 17.97 15.33
C ASN A 525 13.43 17.86 14.95
N LEU A 526 12.58 17.33 15.83
CA LEU A 526 11.22 16.94 15.47
C LEU A 526 10.17 17.95 15.96
N TYR A 527 9.21 18.27 15.10
CA TYR A 527 8.11 19.19 15.36
C TYR A 527 6.81 18.65 14.76
N GLY A 528 5.70 18.82 15.47
CA GLY A 528 4.40 18.31 15.06
C GLY A 528 3.28 19.28 15.41
N VAL A 529 2.29 19.40 14.54
CA VAL A 529 1.05 20.13 14.84
C VAL A 529 -0.14 19.27 14.47
N ASP A 530 -1.16 19.25 15.33
CA ASP A 530 -2.44 18.66 15.01
C ASP A 530 -3.60 19.48 15.60
N LEU A 531 -4.75 19.47 14.92
CA LEU A 531 -5.94 20.16 15.39
C LEU A 531 -6.52 19.48 16.65
N SER A 532 -6.41 18.15 16.72
CA SER A 532 -6.93 17.31 17.80
C SER A 532 -5.94 17.25 18.97
N ALA A 533 -6.43 17.50 20.19
CA ALA A 533 -5.59 17.41 21.39
C ALA A 533 -5.17 15.96 21.62
N GLU A 534 -6.08 15.03 21.31
CA GLU A 534 -5.84 13.60 21.48
C GLU A 534 -4.77 13.09 20.52
N SER A 535 -4.75 13.58 19.28
CA SER A 535 -3.68 13.27 18.32
C SER A 535 -2.30 13.76 18.81
N VAL A 536 -2.25 14.99 19.36
CA VAL A 536 -1.04 15.54 19.98
C VAL A 536 -0.54 14.65 21.12
N GLU A 537 -1.43 14.27 22.05
CA GLU A 537 -1.05 13.40 23.17
C GLU A 537 -0.64 11.99 22.74
N ILE A 538 -1.31 11.41 21.74
CA ILE A 538 -0.93 10.13 21.14
C ILE A 538 0.44 10.21 20.46
N THR A 539 0.72 11.31 19.75
CA THR A 539 2.02 11.54 19.12
C THR A 539 3.13 11.58 20.18
N LYS A 540 2.92 12.32 21.27
CA LYS A 540 3.85 12.38 22.40
C LYS A 540 4.04 11.01 23.05
N LEU A 541 2.96 10.30 23.32
CA LEU A 541 2.99 8.94 23.88
C LEU A 541 3.77 7.98 22.99
N SER A 542 3.54 8.01 21.68
CA SER A 542 4.26 7.15 20.72
C SER A 542 5.77 7.43 20.72
N LEU A 543 6.16 8.70 20.81
CA LEU A 543 7.58 9.10 20.93
C LEU A 543 8.17 8.66 22.28
N TRP A 544 7.45 8.82 23.39
CA TRP A 544 7.92 8.37 24.71
C TRP A 544 8.07 6.86 24.80
N LEU A 545 7.10 6.08 24.31
CA LEU A 545 7.18 4.62 24.27
C LEU A 545 8.39 4.14 23.47
N LYS A 546 8.77 4.90 22.43
CA LYS A 546 9.94 4.63 21.59
C LYS A 546 11.27 4.93 22.31
N THR A 547 11.32 5.99 23.14
CA THR A 547 12.56 6.50 23.74
C THR A 547 12.70 6.26 25.25
N ALA A 548 11.76 5.56 25.89
CA ALA A 548 11.80 5.34 27.34
C ALA A 548 12.95 4.42 27.75
N GLU A 549 13.71 4.85 28.76
CA GLU A 549 14.86 4.11 29.30
C GLU A 549 14.82 4.04 30.84
N PRO A 550 15.28 2.93 31.46
CA PRO A 550 15.24 2.77 32.91
C PRO A 550 15.98 3.90 33.64
N GLY A 551 15.33 4.52 34.61
CA GLY A 551 15.94 5.55 35.46
C GLY A 551 16.09 6.93 34.80
N LYS A 552 15.62 7.13 33.56
CA LYS A 552 15.66 8.43 32.87
C LYS A 552 14.27 9.05 32.75
N SER A 553 14.15 10.33 33.07
CA SER A 553 12.91 11.08 32.87
C SER A 553 12.57 11.21 31.38
N LEU A 554 11.26 11.21 31.07
CA LEU A 554 10.76 11.48 29.74
C LEU A 554 11.14 12.90 29.31
N THR A 555 11.21 13.07 28.01
CA THR A 555 11.49 14.38 27.41
C THR A 555 10.19 15.16 27.34
N ASP A 556 10.21 16.41 27.80
CA ASP A 556 9.10 17.33 27.56
C ASP A 556 8.99 17.66 26.07
N LEU A 557 7.78 17.54 25.52
CA LEU A 557 7.49 17.68 24.10
C LEU A 557 6.51 18.82 23.82
N ASP A 558 6.05 19.57 24.82
CA ASP A 558 5.00 20.58 24.66
C ASP A 558 5.43 21.76 23.75
N ASP A 559 6.73 22.06 23.72
CA ASP A 559 7.29 23.10 22.83
C ASP A 559 7.44 22.63 21.36
N ASN A 560 7.42 21.33 21.12
CA ASN A 560 7.70 20.72 19.81
C ASN A 560 6.44 20.13 19.15
N ILE A 561 5.56 19.51 19.95
CA ILE A 561 4.32 18.87 19.49
C ILE A 561 3.13 19.67 20.05
N LYS A 562 2.51 20.47 19.18
CA LYS A 562 1.53 21.49 19.57
C LYS A 562 0.15 21.24 19.01
N GLN A 563 -0.86 21.70 19.74
CA GLN A 563 -2.23 21.74 19.25
C GLN A 563 -2.50 23.02 18.45
N GLY A 564 -3.11 22.89 17.27
CA GLY A 564 -3.65 24.03 16.54
C GLY A 564 -4.12 23.73 15.12
N ASN A 565 -4.85 24.68 14.54
CA ASN A 565 -5.26 24.65 13.15
C ASN A 565 -4.12 25.15 12.26
N SER A 566 -3.35 24.22 11.68
CA SER A 566 -2.21 24.50 10.80
C SER A 566 -2.50 25.44 9.61
N ILE A 567 -3.76 25.55 9.20
CA ILE A 567 -4.20 26.33 8.03
C ILE A 567 -4.69 27.72 8.43
N VAL A 568 -5.40 27.83 9.56
CA VAL A 568 -6.06 29.08 9.99
C VAL A 568 -5.34 29.69 11.18
N ALA A 569 -4.83 30.91 11.04
CA ALA A 569 -4.15 31.65 12.10
C ALA A 569 -5.04 32.73 12.76
N ASP A 570 -6.29 32.87 12.29
CA ASP A 570 -7.21 33.89 12.76
C ASP A 570 -8.30 33.30 13.69
N PRO A 571 -8.44 33.79 14.94
CA PRO A 571 -9.45 33.33 15.88
C PRO A 571 -10.89 33.56 15.42
N GLU A 572 -11.16 34.46 14.45
CA GLU A 572 -12.49 34.64 13.87
C GLU A 572 -12.95 33.40 13.08
N PHE A 573 -12.00 32.65 12.51
CA PHE A 573 -12.28 31.53 11.61
C PHE A 573 -11.96 30.16 12.24
N SER A 574 -11.33 30.12 13.41
CA SER A 574 -11.03 28.88 14.12
C SER A 574 -10.93 29.09 15.62
N ASP A 575 -11.49 28.17 16.40
CA ASP A 575 -11.35 28.17 17.87
C ASP A 575 -9.91 27.88 18.35
N LYS A 576 -9.06 27.37 17.45
CA LYS A 576 -7.67 26.98 17.75
C LYS A 576 -6.74 27.49 16.65
N PRO A 577 -6.67 28.81 16.42
CA PRO A 577 -5.83 29.35 15.37
C PRO A 577 -4.36 29.02 15.65
N PHE A 578 -3.58 28.74 14.60
CA PHE A 578 -2.14 28.45 14.76
C PHE A 578 -1.29 29.39 13.92
N ASN A 579 -0.57 30.30 14.60
CA ASN A 579 0.43 31.13 13.96
C ASN A 579 1.82 30.48 14.13
N TRP A 580 2.32 29.97 13.01
CA TRP A 580 3.57 29.21 12.97
C TRP A 580 4.80 29.99 13.46
N GLU A 581 4.89 31.28 13.15
CA GLU A 581 6.03 32.12 13.52
C GLU A 581 6.06 32.40 15.03
N THR A 582 4.88 32.62 15.63
CA THR A 582 4.78 32.87 17.07
C THR A 582 4.90 31.60 17.89
N GLU A 583 4.41 30.47 17.37
CA GLU A 583 4.44 29.19 18.07
C GLU A 583 5.80 28.49 17.98
N PHE A 584 6.57 28.70 16.91
CA PHE A 584 7.91 28.15 16.75
C PHE A 584 8.98 29.23 16.51
N PRO A 585 9.16 30.19 17.42
CA PRO A 585 9.97 31.38 17.18
C PRO A 585 11.43 31.06 16.87
N GLN A 586 12.00 30.01 17.50
CA GLN A 586 13.38 29.59 17.26
C GLN A 586 13.59 28.99 15.86
N VAL A 587 12.55 28.37 15.28
CA VAL A 587 12.60 27.81 13.93
C VAL A 587 12.53 28.94 12.90
N PHE A 588 11.59 29.86 13.08
CA PHE A 588 11.39 30.98 12.15
C PHE A 588 12.47 32.06 12.27
N ALA A 589 13.13 32.22 13.42
CA ALA A 589 14.36 33.01 13.55
C ALA A 589 15.49 32.49 12.64
N ASN A 590 15.45 31.21 12.26
CA ASN A 590 16.37 30.56 11.32
C ASN A 590 15.75 30.36 9.92
N GLY A 591 14.66 31.04 9.59
CA GLY A 591 14.04 31.06 8.26
C GLY A 591 13.01 29.96 7.99
N GLY A 592 12.62 29.17 8.98
CA GLY A 592 11.59 28.11 8.85
C GLY A 592 12.15 26.70 9.03
N PHE A 593 11.40 25.69 8.57
CA PHE A 593 11.79 24.27 8.64
C PHE A 593 12.71 23.86 7.48
N ASP A 594 13.55 22.86 7.69
CA ASP A 594 14.38 22.27 6.64
C ASP A 594 13.61 21.22 5.83
N VAL A 595 12.76 20.45 6.53
CA VAL A 595 12.01 19.35 5.96
C VAL A 595 10.57 19.36 6.49
N VAL A 596 9.61 19.21 5.58
CA VAL A 596 8.19 19.05 5.90
C VAL A 596 7.69 17.73 5.30
N ILE A 597 7.11 16.87 6.15
CA ILE A 597 6.60 15.54 5.79
C ILE A 597 5.18 15.36 6.34
N GLY A 598 4.41 14.43 5.82
CA GLY A 598 3.09 14.14 6.39
C GLY A 598 2.06 13.54 5.42
N ASN A 599 0.88 13.28 5.98
CA ASN A 599 -0.33 12.93 5.24
C ASN A 599 -1.44 13.95 5.59
N PRO A 600 -1.54 15.06 4.86
CA PRO A 600 -2.57 16.06 5.11
C PRO A 600 -3.99 15.49 5.01
N PRO A 601 -4.99 16.06 5.71
CA PRO A 601 -6.35 15.53 5.74
C PRO A 601 -7.13 15.71 4.42
N TYR A 602 -7.86 14.68 4.00
CA TYR A 602 -8.63 14.68 2.74
C TYR A 602 -10.09 15.11 2.98
N VAL A 603 -10.28 16.39 3.32
CA VAL A 603 -11.60 16.95 3.65
C VAL A 603 -12.22 17.60 2.42
N ARG A 604 -13.47 17.23 2.13
CA ARG A 604 -14.22 17.75 0.98
C ARG A 604 -14.64 19.20 1.17
N GLN A 605 -14.67 19.93 0.07
CA GLN A 605 -15.00 21.35 -0.01
C GLN A 605 -16.32 21.76 0.68
N GLU A 606 -17.32 20.88 0.76
CA GLU A 606 -18.60 21.19 1.42
C GLU A 606 -18.40 21.50 2.91
N LEU A 607 -17.46 20.82 3.56
CA LEU A 607 -17.14 20.97 4.98
C LEU A 607 -16.25 22.18 5.27
N LEU A 608 -15.62 22.76 4.24
CA LEU A 608 -14.73 23.91 4.38
C LEU A 608 -15.47 25.26 4.33
N SER A 609 -16.78 25.24 4.09
CA SER A 609 -17.60 26.45 3.89
C SER A 609 -17.36 27.58 4.92
N PRO A 610 -17.23 27.31 6.24
CA PRO A 610 -16.98 28.37 7.24
C PRO A 610 -15.63 29.10 7.07
N ILE A 611 -14.60 28.41 6.58
CA ILE A 611 -13.24 28.96 6.46
C ILE A 611 -12.90 29.44 5.04
N LYS A 612 -13.78 29.23 4.06
CA LYS A 612 -13.55 29.67 2.66
C LYS A 612 -13.20 31.15 2.52
N PRO A 613 -13.80 32.11 3.26
CA PRO A 613 -13.40 33.52 3.18
C PRO A 613 -11.93 33.74 3.55
N TYR A 614 -11.48 33.12 4.64
CA TYR A 614 -10.08 33.15 5.07
C TYR A 614 -9.17 32.48 4.02
N LEU A 615 -9.54 31.29 3.54
CA LEU A 615 -8.75 30.58 2.51
C LEU A 615 -8.56 31.43 1.25
N LYS A 616 -9.62 32.10 0.79
CA LYS A 616 -9.58 32.98 -0.39
C LYS A 616 -8.66 34.18 -0.22
N GLN A 617 -8.56 34.71 0.99
CA GLN A 617 -7.74 35.88 1.29
C GLN A 617 -6.26 35.52 1.49
N HIS A 618 -5.97 34.34 2.02
CA HIS A 618 -4.63 33.99 2.51
C HIS A 618 -3.89 32.94 1.68
N TYR A 619 -4.55 32.28 0.72
CA TYR A 619 -3.94 31.22 -0.10
C TYR A 619 -4.04 31.52 -1.59
N GLN A 620 -2.89 31.47 -2.27
CA GLN A 620 -2.78 31.63 -3.73
C GLN A 620 -3.41 30.46 -4.48
N CYS A 621 -3.38 29.26 -3.90
CA CYS A 621 -3.93 28.05 -4.50
C CYS A 621 -5.46 27.89 -4.31
N TYR A 622 -6.15 28.94 -3.82
CA TYR A 622 -7.57 28.85 -3.51
C TYR A 622 -8.45 28.53 -4.72
N ASP A 623 -9.29 27.52 -4.55
CA ASP A 623 -10.43 27.21 -5.40
C ASP A 623 -11.62 26.78 -4.54
N GLY A 624 -12.82 27.25 -4.91
CA GLY A 624 -14.04 27.02 -4.13
C GLY A 624 -14.47 25.55 -4.00
N VAL A 625 -13.94 24.65 -4.84
CA VAL A 625 -14.21 23.20 -4.79
C VAL A 625 -12.96 22.35 -4.50
N ALA A 626 -11.84 22.97 -4.11
CA ALA A 626 -10.64 22.23 -3.71
C ALA A 626 -10.82 21.50 -2.36
N ASP A 627 -10.19 20.34 -2.24
CA ASP A 627 -10.05 19.61 -0.98
C ASP A 627 -9.00 20.28 -0.06
N LEU A 628 -9.11 20.06 1.24
CA LEU A 628 -8.28 20.73 2.26
C LEU A 628 -6.76 20.54 2.08
N TYR A 629 -6.32 19.38 1.59
CA TYR A 629 -4.90 19.10 1.38
C TYR A 629 -4.21 20.07 0.41
N ALA A 630 -4.96 20.73 -0.50
CA ALA A 630 -4.39 21.72 -1.43
C ALA A 630 -3.78 22.91 -0.68
N TYR A 631 -4.43 23.34 0.40
CA TYR A 631 -3.95 24.42 1.26
C TYR A 631 -2.79 23.99 2.16
N PHE A 632 -2.71 22.70 2.50
CA PHE A 632 -1.55 22.15 3.20
C PHE A 632 -0.29 22.17 2.36
N TYR A 633 -0.37 21.98 1.04
CA TYR A 633 0.80 22.12 0.17
C TYR A 633 1.38 23.53 0.18
N GLU A 634 0.53 24.54 0.01
CA GLU A 634 0.95 25.93 0.08
C GLU A 634 1.48 26.26 1.47
N LYS A 635 0.79 25.84 2.55
CA LYS A 635 1.26 26.04 3.92
C LYS A 635 2.63 25.40 4.16
N GLY A 636 2.80 24.14 3.76
CA GLY A 636 4.04 23.38 3.92
C GLY A 636 5.22 24.04 3.20
N LEU A 637 5.03 24.51 1.97
CA LEU A 637 6.04 25.29 1.24
C LEU A 637 6.32 26.64 1.91
N ASN A 638 5.30 27.32 2.43
CA ASN A 638 5.47 28.62 3.08
C ASN A 638 6.30 28.54 4.37
N ILE A 639 6.14 27.47 5.17
CA ILE A 639 6.90 27.27 6.42
C ILE A 639 8.32 26.71 6.23
N LEU A 640 8.68 26.29 5.01
CA LEU A 640 10.03 25.82 4.69
C LEU A 640 11.03 26.97 4.50
N LYS A 641 12.30 26.71 4.82
CA LYS A 641 13.44 27.52 4.38
C LYS A 641 13.61 27.43 2.85
N PRO A 642 14.25 28.42 2.20
CA PRO A 642 14.75 28.26 0.84
C PRO A 642 15.56 26.97 0.69
N ALA A 643 15.34 26.23 -0.42
CA ALA A 643 15.91 24.91 -0.67
C ALA A 643 15.53 23.80 0.33
N GLY A 644 14.62 24.06 1.26
CA GLY A 644 14.01 23.03 2.11
C GLY A 644 13.15 22.06 1.29
N LYS A 645 12.94 20.85 1.82
CA LYS A 645 12.20 19.79 1.14
C LYS A 645 10.82 19.57 1.73
N LEU A 646 9.82 19.41 0.87
CA LEU A 646 8.49 18.93 1.23
C LEU A 646 8.26 17.55 0.61
N SER A 647 7.63 16.65 1.36
CA SER A 647 7.09 15.41 0.78
C SER A 647 5.80 14.97 1.47
N TYR A 648 4.70 14.89 0.70
CA TYR A 648 3.40 14.46 1.20
C TYR A 648 2.83 13.30 0.39
N ILE A 649 1.99 12.50 1.05
CA ILE A 649 1.02 11.63 0.39
C ILE A 649 -0.36 12.28 0.40
N VAL A 650 -0.95 12.48 -0.78
CA VAL A 650 -2.30 13.05 -0.95
C VAL A 650 -3.02 12.37 -2.11
N THR A 651 -4.24 12.80 -2.45
CA THR A 651 -4.92 12.30 -3.66
C THR A 651 -4.30 12.88 -4.95
N ASN A 652 -4.21 12.10 -6.03
CA ASN A 652 -3.69 12.51 -7.34
C ASN A 652 -4.66 13.38 -8.17
N LYS A 653 -5.88 13.63 -7.68
CA LYS A 653 -6.96 14.26 -8.45
C LYS A 653 -6.61 15.67 -8.91
N TRP A 654 -5.91 16.44 -8.07
CA TRP A 654 -5.52 17.82 -8.38
C TRP A 654 -4.56 17.91 -9.58
N LEU A 655 -3.89 16.81 -9.96
CA LEU A 655 -3.04 16.78 -11.15
C LEU A 655 -3.83 17.05 -12.43
N LYS A 656 -5.07 16.55 -12.53
CA LYS A 656 -5.89 16.64 -13.74
C LYS A 656 -7.12 17.54 -13.59
N ALA A 657 -7.68 17.65 -12.39
CA ALA A 657 -8.91 18.39 -12.17
C ALA A 657 -8.75 19.91 -12.34
N GLY A 658 -9.83 20.58 -12.76
CA GLY A 658 -9.86 22.03 -12.96
C GLY A 658 -9.52 22.83 -11.70
N TYR A 659 -10.04 22.42 -10.53
CA TYR A 659 -9.76 23.09 -9.25
C TYR A 659 -8.28 23.05 -8.86
N GLY A 660 -7.49 22.14 -9.44
CA GLY A 660 -6.07 22.02 -9.16
C GLY A 660 -5.21 23.01 -9.94
N GLU A 661 -5.79 23.78 -10.86
CA GLU A 661 -5.06 24.77 -11.68
C GLU A 661 -4.32 25.81 -10.83
N PRO A 662 -4.93 26.46 -9.82
CA PRO A 662 -4.23 27.41 -8.96
C PRO A 662 -3.08 26.75 -8.17
N LEU A 663 -3.26 25.51 -7.73
CA LEU A 663 -2.23 24.75 -7.02
C LEU A 663 -1.06 24.39 -7.94
N ARG A 664 -1.32 23.93 -9.18
CA ARG A 664 -0.27 23.65 -10.19
C ARG A 664 0.53 24.91 -10.51
N ARG A 665 -0.16 26.06 -10.66
CA ARG A 665 0.50 27.37 -10.87
C ARG A 665 1.40 27.74 -9.68
N PHE A 666 0.86 27.67 -8.46
CA PHE A 666 1.62 27.96 -7.24
C PHE A 666 2.91 27.13 -7.14
N PHE A 667 2.83 25.84 -7.46
CA PHE A 667 3.98 24.94 -7.49
C PHE A 667 5.05 25.36 -8.49
N ILE A 668 4.67 25.76 -9.70
CA ILE A 668 5.61 26.20 -10.74
C ILE A 668 6.36 27.46 -10.33
N GLU A 669 5.68 28.37 -9.64
CA GLU A 669 6.24 29.65 -9.22
C GLU A 669 7.13 29.52 -7.98
N ASN A 670 6.81 28.60 -7.06
CA ASN A 670 7.42 28.56 -5.71
C ASN A 670 8.25 27.31 -5.41
N SER A 671 8.33 26.34 -6.32
CA SER A 671 8.99 25.07 -6.06
C SER A 671 9.64 24.43 -7.29
N THR A 672 10.43 23.39 -7.05
CA THR A 672 10.96 22.48 -8.08
C THR A 672 10.64 21.05 -7.67
N PHE A 673 10.05 20.26 -8.57
CA PHE A 673 9.69 18.88 -8.26
C PHE A 673 10.90 17.96 -8.36
N GLU A 674 11.01 17.05 -7.40
CA GLU A 674 11.98 15.97 -7.41
C GLU A 674 11.33 14.70 -7.97
N GLN A 675 10.14 14.37 -7.48
CA GLN A 675 9.45 13.15 -7.87
C GLN A 675 7.93 13.18 -7.64
N ILE A 676 7.22 12.41 -8.45
CA ILE A 676 5.79 12.09 -8.30
C ILE A 676 5.62 10.58 -8.44
N ILE A 677 5.07 9.95 -7.41
CA ILE A 677 4.75 8.52 -7.40
C ILE A 677 3.25 8.39 -7.30
N ASP A 678 2.64 7.79 -8.32
CA ASP A 678 1.20 7.65 -8.42
C ASP A 678 0.79 6.20 -8.16
N PHE A 679 0.02 5.97 -7.11
CA PHE A 679 -0.48 4.64 -6.77
C PHE A 679 -1.82 4.33 -7.45
N GLY A 680 -2.41 5.30 -8.18
CA GLY A 680 -3.67 5.09 -8.89
C GLY A 680 -4.76 4.55 -7.95
N HIS A 681 -5.26 3.34 -8.23
CA HIS A 681 -6.28 2.65 -7.43
C HIS A 681 -5.72 1.64 -6.42
N ALA A 682 -4.40 1.66 -6.16
CA ALA A 682 -3.82 0.75 -5.19
C ALA A 682 -4.39 1.03 -3.78
N PRO A 683 -4.78 -0.01 -3.03
CA PRO A 683 -5.38 0.14 -1.71
C PRO A 683 -4.29 0.40 -0.66
N ILE A 684 -3.65 1.58 -0.71
CA ILE A 684 -2.70 2.02 0.31
C ILE A 684 -3.41 2.18 1.67
N PHE A 685 -4.65 2.64 1.61
CA PHE A 685 -5.52 2.83 2.76
C PHE A 685 -6.66 1.81 2.67
N GLU A 686 -6.63 0.75 3.49
CA GLU A 686 -7.56 -0.38 3.41
C GLU A 686 -9.04 0.04 3.45
N ASP A 687 -9.32 1.13 4.15
CA ASP A 687 -10.67 1.59 4.43
C ASP A 687 -11.14 2.75 3.54
N ALA A 688 -10.35 3.11 2.53
CA ALA A 688 -10.59 4.30 1.72
C ALA A 688 -10.34 4.06 0.23
N ASP A 689 -11.39 4.23 -0.57
CA ASP A 689 -11.29 4.29 -2.03
C ASP A 689 -10.77 5.69 -2.43
N THR A 690 -9.44 5.85 -2.37
CA THR A 690 -8.71 7.09 -2.65
C THR A 690 -7.70 6.85 -3.77
N PHE A 691 -7.06 7.91 -4.24
CA PHE A 691 -6.09 7.87 -5.34
C PHE A 691 -4.73 8.39 -4.87
N PRO A 692 -4.03 7.68 -3.97
CA PRO A 692 -2.85 8.22 -3.32
C PRO A 692 -1.73 8.51 -4.33
N CYS A 693 -1.03 9.61 -4.12
CA CYS A 693 0.23 9.94 -4.77
C CYS A 693 1.19 10.58 -3.76
N ILE A 694 2.47 10.22 -3.86
CA ILE A 694 3.56 10.86 -3.12
C ILE A 694 4.18 11.91 -4.02
N ILE A 695 4.31 13.13 -3.52
CA ILE A 695 4.94 14.24 -4.22
C ILE A 695 6.05 14.76 -3.35
N SER A 696 7.25 14.91 -3.93
CA SER A 696 8.38 15.56 -3.27
C SER A 696 8.89 16.73 -4.09
N VAL A 697 9.09 17.86 -3.40
CA VAL A 697 9.47 19.15 -3.99
C VAL A 697 10.49 19.87 -3.12
N TYR A 698 11.27 20.74 -3.75
CA TYR A 698 12.13 21.73 -3.08
C TYR A 698 11.45 23.09 -3.13
N LYS A 699 11.56 23.88 -2.05
CA LYS A 699 11.19 25.30 -2.10
C LYS A 699 12.22 26.07 -2.93
N SER A 700 11.76 26.85 -3.91
CA SER A 700 12.65 27.68 -4.74
C SER A 700 13.39 28.72 -3.88
N SER A 701 14.65 29.00 -4.21
CA SER A 701 15.42 30.07 -3.56
C SER A 701 15.00 31.45 -4.13
N PRO A 702 14.91 32.51 -3.31
CA PRO A 702 14.44 33.83 -3.75
C PRO A 702 15.26 34.55 -4.84
N SER A 703 16.39 34.00 -5.31
CA SER A 703 17.31 34.65 -6.26
C SER A 703 17.00 34.37 -7.74
N GLN A 704 15.74 34.51 -8.17
CA GLN A 704 15.44 34.55 -9.61
C GLN A 704 15.83 35.89 -10.28
N ALA A 705 16.19 36.92 -9.51
CA ALA A 705 16.74 38.16 -10.05
C ALA A 705 18.19 37.99 -10.59
N GLU A 706 19.00 37.11 -10.00
CA GLU A 706 20.40 36.89 -10.41
C GLU A 706 20.56 35.89 -11.58
N ILE A 707 19.50 35.14 -11.93
CA ILE A 707 19.50 34.25 -13.12
C ILE A 707 19.45 35.06 -14.42
N THR A 708 19.18 36.37 -14.37
CA THR A 708 19.11 37.21 -15.58
C THR A 708 20.50 37.54 -16.16
N GLU A 709 21.58 37.51 -15.36
CA GLU A 709 22.96 37.75 -15.83
C GLU A 709 23.73 36.47 -16.22
N LEU A 710 23.16 35.28 -15.99
CA LEU A 710 23.73 33.98 -16.41
C LEU A 710 23.00 33.36 -17.63
N LYS A 711 22.34 34.17 -18.45
CA LYS A 711 21.64 33.74 -19.69
C LYS A 711 22.56 33.48 -20.91
N THR A 712 23.84 33.18 -20.70
CA THR A 712 24.73 32.65 -21.76
C THR A 712 25.13 31.18 -21.58
N SER A 713 24.53 30.50 -20.61
CA SER A 713 24.58 29.04 -20.51
C SER A 713 23.25 28.55 -19.95
N ILE A 714 22.44 27.93 -20.81
CA ILE A 714 21.16 27.31 -20.48
C ILE A 714 21.34 26.45 -19.19
N PRO A 715 20.57 26.66 -18.11
CA PRO A 715 20.67 25.80 -16.94
C PRO A 715 20.34 24.36 -17.35
N ALA A 716 21.08 23.38 -16.83
CA ALA A 716 20.76 21.97 -17.02
C ALA A 716 19.27 21.73 -16.69
N GLU A 717 18.53 21.12 -17.61
CA GLU A 717 17.11 20.82 -17.41
C GLU A 717 16.94 19.98 -16.13
N PHE A 718 16.19 20.49 -15.15
CA PHE A 718 15.80 19.72 -13.98
C PHE A 718 14.82 18.63 -14.41
N ASN A 719 15.12 17.39 -14.05
CA ASN A 719 14.27 16.26 -14.32
C ASN A 719 13.47 15.86 -13.08
N VAL A 720 12.20 15.57 -13.28
CA VAL A 720 11.30 15.00 -12.28
C VAL A 720 11.20 13.50 -12.51
N LYS A 721 11.37 12.72 -11.45
CA LYS A 721 11.14 11.28 -11.50
C LYS A 721 9.66 10.97 -11.37
N LEU A 722 9.08 10.32 -12.38
CA LEU A 722 7.71 9.83 -12.36
C LEU A 722 7.69 8.31 -12.19
N CYS A 723 6.82 7.80 -11.31
CA CYS A 723 6.65 6.37 -11.14
C CYS A 723 5.18 6.00 -10.87
N PRO A 724 4.45 5.46 -11.86
CA PRO A 724 3.17 4.82 -11.62
C PRO A 724 3.38 3.44 -10.98
N VAL A 725 2.69 3.19 -9.87
CA VAL A 725 2.73 1.94 -9.10
C VAL A 725 1.39 1.22 -9.29
N PRO A 726 1.33 0.14 -10.09
CA PRO A 726 0.10 -0.61 -10.31
C PRO A 726 -0.40 -1.27 -9.03
N ARG A 727 -1.72 -1.29 -8.85
CA ARG A 727 -2.39 -1.93 -7.70
C ARG A 727 -1.91 -3.35 -7.43
N GLU A 728 -1.78 -4.17 -8.47
CA GLU A 728 -1.46 -5.60 -8.34
C GLU A 728 0.00 -5.84 -7.92
N LYS A 729 0.89 -4.86 -8.10
CA LYS A 729 2.31 -4.99 -7.72
C LYS A 729 2.58 -4.55 -6.28
N LEU A 730 1.74 -3.70 -5.70
CA LEU A 730 2.01 -3.06 -4.40
C LEU A 730 2.38 -4.05 -3.28
N ALA A 731 1.71 -5.20 -3.22
CA ALA A 731 1.93 -6.19 -2.15
C ALA A 731 3.32 -6.87 -2.20
N ASN A 732 4.02 -6.80 -3.33
CA ASN A 732 5.26 -7.55 -3.57
C ASN A 732 6.44 -6.64 -3.94
N ILE A 733 6.35 -5.33 -3.69
CA ILE A 733 7.41 -4.39 -4.05
C ILE A 733 8.05 -3.74 -2.83
N ASN A 734 9.37 -3.60 -2.89
CA ASN A 734 10.06 -2.54 -2.19
C ASN A 734 9.87 -1.24 -2.97
N LEU A 735 9.16 -0.27 -2.40
CA LEU A 735 8.81 0.97 -3.08
C LEU A 735 10.05 1.74 -3.58
N THR A 736 11.11 1.85 -2.77
CA THR A 736 12.36 2.53 -3.17
C THR A 736 12.99 1.88 -4.39
N GLN A 737 13.13 0.55 -4.37
CA GLN A 737 13.71 -0.19 -5.50
C GLN A 737 12.81 -0.10 -6.73
N TYR A 738 11.49 -0.22 -6.55
CA TYR A 738 10.53 -0.12 -7.63
C TYR A 738 10.61 1.23 -8.32
N VAL A 739 10.67 2.33 -7.56
CA VAL A 739 10.82 3.69 -8.10
C VAL A 739 12.15 3.87 -8.82
N GLN A 740 13.24 3.25 -8.34
CA GLN A 740 14.53 3.28 -9.03
C GLN A 740 14.51 2.51 -10.36
N ASN A 741 13.81 1.37 -10.43
CA ASN A 741 13.82 0.48 -11.59
C ASN A 741 12.78 0.85 -12.65
N GLU A 742 11.57 1.20 -12.20
CA GLU A 742 10.39 1.42 -13.06
C GLU A 742 10.07 2.91 -13.21
N GLY A 743 10.62 3.76 -12.35
CA GLY A 743 10.53 5.20 -12.49
C GLY A 743 11.28 5.70 -13.71
N TYR A 744 10.77 6.76 -14.31
CA TYR A 744 11.36 7.38 -15.48
C TYR A 744 11.37 8.90 -15.31
N ASP A 745 12.36 9.53 -15.91
CA ASP A 745 12.61 10.96 -15.73
C ASP A 745 11.95 11.76 -16.85
N VAL A 746 11.37 12.91 -16.49
CA VAL A 746 10.77 13.86 -17.44
C VAL A 746 11.21 15.27 -17.11
N SER A 747 11.37 16.13 -18.11
CA SER A 747 11.79 17.52 -17.88
C SER A 747 10.73 18.29 -17.07
N TRP A 748 11.18 19.08 -16.09
CA TRP A 748 10.30 19.94 -15.27
C TRP A 748 9.49 20.92 -16.12
N SER A 749 10.03 21.34 -17.27
CA SER A 749 9.34 22.23 -18.21
C SER A 749 8.06 21.63 -18.83
N ARG A 750 7.84 20.31 -18.69
CA ARG A 750 6.62 19.63 -19.09
C ARG A 750 5.40 20.04 -18.24
N PHE A 751 5.64 20.46 -17.01
CA PHE A 751 4.57 20.75 -16.06
C PHE A 751 4.16 22.22 -16.15
N THR A 752 2.88 22.46 -16.44
CA THR A 752 2.29 23.81 -16.63
C THR A 752 1.09 24.01 -15.69
N SER A 753 0.39 25.14 -15.75
CA SER A 753 -0.88 25.28 -15.01
C SER A 753 -1.98 24.33 -15.52
N GLU A 754 -1.84 23.80 -16.74
CA GLU A 754 -2.79 22.84 -17.34
C GLU A 754 -2.73 21.45 -16.68
N SER A 755 -3.68 20.58 -17.01
CA SER A 755 -3.74 19.21 -16.48
C SER A 755 -2.47 18.42 -16.77
N TRP A 756 -1.92 17.79 -15.72
CA TRP A 756 -0.72 16.96 -15.82
C TRP A 756 -1.05 15.53 -16.18
N SER A 757 -0.30 15.00 -17.14
CA SER A 757 -0.29 13.58 -17.46
C SER A 757 1.01 12.96 -16.95
N LEU A 758 0.87 11.87 -16.21
CA LEU A 758 1.99 11.09 -15.67
C LEU A 758 2.28 9.87 -16.55
N GLU A 759 1.98 9.94 -17.84
CA GLU A 759 2.36 8.91 -18.81
C GLU A 759 3.77 9.19 -19.33
N ARG A 760 4.45 8.11 -19.75
CA ARG A 760 5.78 8.25 -20.36
C ARG A 760 5.67 9.05 -21.66
N PRO A 761 6.67 9.88 -22.03
CA PRO A 761 6.63 10.66 -23.27
C PRO A 761 6.43 9.80 -24.52
N ASP A 762 7.11 8.64 -24.57
CA ASP A 762 6.98 7.65 -25.65
C ASP A 762 5.54 7.09 -25.76
N VAL A 763 4.90 6.80 -24.62
CA VAL A 763 3.51 6.36 -24.52
C VAL A 763 2.54 7.47 -24.92
N GLU A 764 2.77 8.71 -24.51
CA GLU A 764 1.92 9.84 -24.91
C GLU A 764 1.96 10.11 -26.40
N GLU A 765 3.14 10.01 -27.01
CA GLU A 765 3.29 10.15 -28.45
C GLU A 765 2.52 9.05 -29.20
N LEU A 766 2.63 7.80 -28.73
CA LEU A 766 1.85 6.68 -29.27
C LEU A 766 0.34 6.92 -29.15
N MET A 767 -0.15 7.37 -27.98
CA MET A 767 -1.56 7.69 -27.79
C MET A 767 -2.02 8.81 -28.74
N LYS A 768 -1.25 9.90 -28.85
CA LYS A 768 -1.55 11.02 -29.75
C LYS A 768 -1.58 10.56 -31.21
N LYS A 769 -0.70 9.64 -31.60
CA LYS A 769 -0.69 9.03 -32.94
C LYS A 769 -1.97 8.23 -33.21
N ILE A 770 -2.36 7.35 -32.29
CA ILE A 770 -3.61 6.57 -32.39
C ILE A 770 -4.82 7.50 -32.51
N GLN A 771 -4.88 8.54 -31.67
CA GLN A 771 -5.95 9.54 -31.71
C GLN A 771 -5.98 10.34 -33.02
N ARG A 772 -4.82 10.75 -33.54
CA ARG A 772 -4.71 11.54 -34.78
C ARG A 772 -5.11 10.75 -36.02
N LEU A 773 -4.80 9.45 -36.06
CA LEU A 773 -5.09 8.59 -37.20
C LEU A 773 -6.52 8.03 -37.18
N GLY A 774 -7.17 8.02 -36.03
CA GLY A 774 -8.56 7.59 -35.91
C GLY A 774 -9.58 8.68 -36.23
N ILE A 775 -10.72 8.25 -36.75
CA ILE A 775 -11.92 9.06 -36.92
C ILE A 775 -12.80 8.86 -35.67
N PRO A 776 -13.38 9.91 -35.07
CA PRO A 776 -14.28 9.74 -33.93
C PRO A 776 -15.41 8.74 -34.25
N LEU A 777 -15.68 7.80 -33.34
CA LEU A 777 -16.62 6.71 -33.55
C LEU A 777 -17.98 7.16 -34.09
N LYS A 778 -18.53 8.26 -33.57
CA LYS A 778 -19.83 8.80 -34.03
C LYS A 778 -19.81 9.20 -35.52
N ASP A 779 -18.67 9.69 -36.00
CA ASP A 779 -18.48 10.16 -37.36
C ASP A 779 -18.16 8.97 -38.28
N PHE A 780 -17.37 8.01 -37.78
CA PHE A 780 -17.07 6.76 -38.49
C PHE A 780 -18.31 5.86 -38.65
N ALA A 781 -19.10 5.70 -37.60
CA ALA A 781 -20.32 4.89 -37.61
C ALA A 781 -21.52 5.63 -38.24
N GLY A 782 -21.45 6.95 -38.41
CA GLY A 782 -22.57 7.80 -38.81
C GLY A 782 -23.70 7.89 -37.77
N VAL A 783 -23.53 7.30 -36.58
CA VAL A 783 -24.52 7.25 -35.51
C VAL A 783 -23.85 7.42 -34.15
N LYS A 784 -24.51 8.15 -33.24
CA LYS A 784 -24.03 8.30 -31.86
C LYS A 784 -24.38 7.05 -31.04
N PRO A 785 -23.51 6.63 -30.10
CA PRO A 785 -23.90 5.65 -29.09
C PRO A 785 -25.15 6.10 -28.32
N LEU A 786 -25.99 5.16 -27.94
CA LEU A 786 -27.25 5.39 -27.23
C LEU A 786 -27.24 4.64 -25.90
N TYR A 787 -27.84 5.21 -24.86
CA TYR A 787 -27.98 4.51 -23.58
C TYR A 787 -28.98 3.36 -23.69
N GLY A 788 -28.71 2.28 -22.95
CA GLY A 788 -29.68 1.26 -22.61
C GLY A 788 -30.88 1.79 -21.82
N ILE A 789 -31.85 0.92 -21.56
CA ILE A 789 -33.17 1.31 -21.04
C ILE A 789 -33.14 1.50 -19.52
N LYS A 790 -33.56 2.66 -19.03
CA LYS A 790 -33.71 2.90 -17.59
C LYS A 790 -35.10 2.43 -17.14
N THR A 791 -35.15 1.36 -16.36
CA THR A 791 -36.42 0.77 -15.87
C THR A 791 -37.01 1.55 -14.69
N GLY A 792 -36.15 2.09 -13.81
CA GLY A 792 -36.49 2.75 -12.55
C GLY A 792 -36.88 1.83 -11.40
N LEU A 793 -37.18 0.55 -11.69
CA LEU A 793 -37.37 -0.50 -10.69
C LEU A 793 -37.15 -1.89 -11.32
N ASN A 794 -35.92 -2.38 -11.28
CA ASN A 794 -35.54 -3.64 -11.93
C ASN A 794 -36.40 -4.85 -11.50
N GLU A 795 -36.76 -4.96 -10.21
CA GLU A 795 -37.57 -6.06 -9.67
C GLU A 795 -38.98 -6.16 -10.30
N ALA A 796 -39.54 -5.04 -10.78
CA ALA A 796 -40.86 -5.05 -11.39
C ALA A 796 -40.82 -5.43 -12.88
N PHE A 797 -39.80 -4.95 -13.61
CA PHE A 797 -39.76 -5.03 -15.06
C PHE A 797 -38.87 -6.15 -15.61
N LEU A 798 -37.94 -6.68 -14.82
CA LEU A 798 -37.04 -7.75 -15.25
C LEU A 798 -37.51 -9.07 -14.64
N ILE A 799 -37.86 -10.03 -15.50
CA ILE A 799 -38.48 -11.29 -15.11
C ILE A 799 -37.71 -12.49 -15.68
N ASP A 800 -37.83 -13.63 -15.01
CA ASP A 800 -37.32 -14.91 -15.51
C ASP A 800 -38.27 -15.56 -16.52
N GLU A 801 -37.80 -16.63 -17.14
CA GLU A 801 -38.56 -17.39 -18.14
C GLU A 801 -39.85 -18.00 -17.58
N GLU A 802 -39.83 -18.47 -16.34
CA GLU A 802 -41.00 -19.05 -15.68
C GLU A 802 -42.12 -18.01 -15.51
N THR A 803 -41.77 -16.82 -14.99
CA THR A 803 -42.70 -15.70 -14.80
C THR A 803 -43.23 -15.21 -16.14
N LYS A 804 -42.37 -15.06 -17.14
CA LYS A 804 -42.78 -14.71 -18.51
C LYS A 804 -43.80 -15.72 -19.05
N ASN A 805 -43.54 -17.02 -18.89
CA ASN A 805 -44.44 -18.06 -19.39
C ASN A 805 -45.79 -18.05 -18.66
N LYS A 806 -45.81 -17.82 -17.35
CA LYS A 806 -47.06 -17.64 -16.58
C LYS A 806 -47.88 -16.45 -17.08
N ILE A 807 -47.25 -15.30 -17.31
CA ILE A 807 -47.93 -14.08 -17.79
C ILE A 807 -48.49 -14.32 -19.20
N VAL A 808 -47.68 -14.86 -20.12
CA VAL A 808 -48.10 -15.09 -21.52
C VAL A 808 -49.15 -16.20 -21.63
N GLN A 809 -49.10 -17.22 -20.78
CA GLN A 809 -50.13 -18.26 -20.75
C GLN A 809 -51.49 -17.70 -20.30
N ALA A 810 -51.48 -16.75 -19.35
CA ALA A 810 -52.70 -16.10 -18.88
C ALA A 810 -53.25 -15.08 -19.88
N ASP A 811 -52.36 -14.37 -20.60
CA ASP A 811 -52.71 -13.40 -21.64
C ASP A 811 -51.67 -13.47 -22.79
N PRO A 812 -51.98 -14.19 -23.89
CA PRO A 812 -51.05 -14.36 -24.99
C PRO A 812 -50.56 -13.05 -25.64
N LYS A 813 -51.38 -11.99 -25.58
CA LYS A 813 -51.02 -10.68 -26.15
C LYS A 813 -49.87 -10.02 -25.41
N SER A 814 -49.68 -10.33 -24.12
CA SER A 814 -48.58 -9.83 -23.31
C SER A 814 -47.19 -10.17 -23.88
N ALA A 815 -47.07 -11.17 -24.76
CA ALA A 815 -45.82 -11.46 -25.47
C ALA A 815 -45.33 -10.30 -26.36
N GLU A 816 -46.23 -9.43 -26.84
CA GLU A 816 -45.88 -8.27 -27.68
C GLU A 816 -44.96 -7.28 -26.95
N ILE A 817 -45.15 -7.10 -25.64
CA ILE A 817 -44.45 -6.12 -24.82
C ILE A 817 -43.40 -6.74 -23.89
N ILE A 818 -43.21 -8.06 -23.93
CA ILE A 818 -42.16 -8.76 -23.18
C ILE A 818 -41.01 -9.07 -24.14
N LYS A 819 -39.86 -8.42 -23.92
CA LYS A 819 -38.70 -8.48 -24.82
C LYS A 819 -37.55 -9.28 -24.21
N PRO A 820 -36.75 -10.02 -24.99
CA PRO A 820 -35.58 -10.72 -24.47
C PRO A 820 -34.56 -9.72 -23.92
N TYR A 821 -33.98 -10.01 -22.76
CA TYR A 821 -33.21 -9.06 -21.96
C TYR A 821 -31.81 -9.58 -21.60
N LEU A 822 -30.83 -8.68 -21.69
CA LEU A 822 -29.44 -8.87 -21.24
C LEU A 822 -29.16 -8.01 -20.01
N ARG A 823 -28.46 -8.57 -19.03
CA ARG A 823 -27.79 -7.81 -17.97
C ARG A 823 -26.41 -7.37 -18.46
N GLY A 824 -25.81 -6.38 -17.79
CA GLY A 824 -24.45 -5.96 -18.09
C GLY A 824 -23.42 -7.11 -18.09
N GLN A 825 -23.54 -8.08 -17.18
CA GLN A 825 -22.64 -9.25 -17.11
C GLN A 825 -22.79 -10.26 -18.26
N ASP A 826 -23.91 -10.19 -18.98
CA ASP A 826 -24.24 -11.06 -20.11
C ASP A 826 -23.58 -10.56 -21.40
N ILE A 827 -22.99 -9.36 -21.40
CA ILE A 827 -22.18 -8.83 -22.50
C ILE A 827 -20.79 -9.47 -22.44
N LYS A 828 -20.43 -10.25 -23.46
CA LYS A 828 -19.09 -10.82 -23.62
C LYS A 828 -18.36 -10.19 -24.82
N ARG A 829 -17.14 -10.64 -25.09
CA ARG A 829 -16.45 -10.27 -26.34
C ARG A 829 -17.14 -11.00 -27.50
N TRP A 830 -17.27 -10.32 -28.62
CA TRP A 830 -17.80 -10.83 -29.89
C TRP A 830 -19.32 -11.04 -29.90
N SER A 831 -19.88 -11.82 -28.97
CA SER A 831 -21.32 -12.12 -28.91
C SER A 831 -21.92 -12.02 -27.49
N PRO A 832 -23.19 -11.58 -27.33
CA PRO A 832 -23.83 -11.56 -26.02
C PRO A 832 -24.31 -12.95 -25.60
N GLU A 833 -24.46 -13.16 -24.29
CA GLU A 833 -24.95 -14.42 -23.71
C GLU A 833 -26.34 -14.25 -23.10
N TRP A 834 -27.39 -14.37 -23.91
CA TRP A 834 -28.75 -14.37 -23.36
C TRP A 834 -28.98 -15.56 -22.41
N GLN A 835 -29.56 -15.28 -21.23
CA GLN A 835 -29.78 -16.23 -20.13
C GLN A 835 -31.28 -16.47 -19.88
N ASN A 836 -32.09 -16.43 -20.94
CA ASN A 836 -33.55 -16.53 -20.88
C ASN A 836 -34.22 -15.55 -19.91
N LEU A 837 -33.63 -14.35 -19.77
CA LEU A 837 -34.23 -13.26 -19.01
C LEU A 837 -35.05 -12.36 -19.93
N TRP A 838 -36.07 -11.72 -19.37
CA TRP A 838 -37.04 -10.94 -20.12
C TRP A 838 -37.30 -9.59 -19.47
N MET A 839 -37.63 -8.59 -20.28
CA MET A 839 -38.01 -7.25 -19.87
C MET A 839 -39.47 -6.99 -20.27
N ILE A 840 -40.29 -6.61 -19.29
CA ILE A 840 -41.60 -5.99 -19.54
C ILE A 840 -41.36 -4.55 -20.00
N TYR A 841 -41.60 -4.27 -21.27
CA TYR A 841 -41.36 -2.97 -21.89
C TYR A 841 -42.66 -2.18 -22.08
N THR A 842 -42.95 -1.30 -21.12
CA THR A 842 -44.17 -0.48 -21.08
C THR A 842 -43.81 1.00 -21.23
N ASN A 843 -43.89 1.53 -22.46
CA ASN A 843 -43.61 2.94 -22.76
C ASN A 843 -44.88 3.82 -22.75
N SER A 844 -44.76 5.07 -23.19
CA SER A 844 -45.88 6.00 -23.33
C SER A 844 -46.89 5.61 -24.42
N GLU A 845 -46.53 4.73 -25.34
CA GLU A 845 -47.39 4.26 -26.44
C GLU A 845 -48.19 3.00 -26.04
N VAL A 846 -47.83 2.35 -24.94
CA VAL A 846 -48.52 1.15 -24.43
C VAL A 846 -49.69 1.55 -23.53
N ASP A 847 -50.91 1.23 -23.96
CA ASP A 847 -52.07 1.20 -23.07
C ASP A 847 -52.11 -0.14 -22.31
N ILE A 848 -51.78 -0.06 -21.02
CA ILE A 848 -51.67 -1.21 -20.11
C ILE A 848 -52.99 -1.98 -19.96
N ASN A 849 -54.13 -1.37 -20.29
CA ASN A 849 -55.44 -2.03 -20.20
C ASN A 849 -55.61 -3.15 -21.25
N PHE A 850 -54.84 -3.12 -22.34
CA PHE A 850 -54.80 -4.23 -23.30
C PHE A 850 -53.95 -5.42 -22.85
N TYR A 851 -53.26 -5.30 -21.70
CA TYR A 851 -52.32 -6.30 -21.18
C TYR A 851 -52.62 -6.58 -19.68
N PRO A 852 -53.81 -7.14 -19.35
CA PRO A 852 -54.27 -7.27 -17.97
C PRO A 852 -53.35 -8.11 -17.08
N SER A 853 -52.71 -9.16 -17.60
CA SER A 853 -51.79 -10.00 -16.82
C SER A 853 -50.49 -9.27 -16.48
N VAL A 854 -49.95 -8.46 -17.41
CA VAL A 854 -48.81 -7.58 -17.12
C VAL A 854 -49.19 -6.49 -16.11
N LYS A 855 -50.39 -5.89 -16.25
CA LYS A 855 -50.92 -4.92 -15.29
C LYS A 855 -51.00 -5.51 -13.89
N GLN A 856 -51.49 -6.74 -13.77
CA GLN A 856 -51.61 -7.46 -12.50
C GLN A 856 -50.22 -7.72 -11.88
N HIS A 857 -49.24 -8.16 -12.68
CA HIS A 857 -47.85 -8.34 -12.22
C HIS A 857 -47.26 -7.03 -11.68
N LEU A 858 -47.32 -5.95 -12.46
CA LEU A 858 -46.78 -4.66 -12.06
C LEU A 858 -47.50 -4.06 -10.84
N SER A 859 -48.79 -4.35 -10.66
CA SER A 859 -49.58 -3.82 -9.53
C SER A 859 -49.03 -4.27 -8.18
N GLN A 860 -48.32 -5.40 -8.11
CA GLN A 860 -47.64 -5.86 -6.90
C GLN A 860 -46.53 -4.90 -6.44
N TYR A 861 -46.01 -4.07 -7.35
CA TYR A 861 -44.95 -3.10 -7.12
C TYR A 861 -45.45 -1.65 -7.15
N LYS A 862 -46.76 -1.42 -7.26
CA LYS A 862 -47.36 -0.11 -7.50
C LYS A 862 -46.86 0.96 -6.51
N ASP A 863 -46.88 0.67 -5.22
CA ASP A 863 -46.44 1.62 -4.19
C ASP A 863 -44.99 2.08 -4.36
N LYS A 864 -44.09 1.17 -4.80
CA LYS A 864 -42.69 1.50 -5.08
C LYS A 864 -42.55 2.27 -6.40
N LEU A 865 -43.33 1.88 -7.41
CA LEU A 865 -43.35 2.51 -8.72
C LEU A 865 -43.96 3.92 -8.72
N GLU A 866 -44.86 4.24 -7.79
CA GLU A 866 -45.42 5.58 -7.60
C GLU A 866 -44.48 6.50 -6.80
N LYS A 867 -43.62 5.94 -5.94
CA LYS A 867 -42.67 6.68 -5.09
C LYS A 867 -41.35 7.03 -5.78
N ARG A 868 -41.08 6.53 -6.99
CA ARG A 868 -39.85 6.84 -7.73
C ARG A 868 -39.81 8.29 -8.21
N ALA A 869 -38.62 8.82 -8.43
CA ALA A 869 -38.39 10.25 -8.69
C ALA A 869 -38.99 10.80 -10.02
N SER A 870 -39.40 9.94 -10.94
CA SER A 870 -39.86 10.29 -12.30
C SER A 870 -41.36 10.54 -12.41
N LYS A 871 -41.78 11.51 -13.25
CA LYS A 871 -43.17 12.01 -13.43
C LYS A 871 -44.11 11.16 -14.32
N GLN A 872 -43.70 9.95 -14.68
CA GLN A 872 -44.47 9.11 -15.60
C GLN A 872 -45.54 8.26 -14.89
N VAL A 873 -46.39 7.61 -15.68
CA VAL A 873 -47.40 6.72 -15.12
C VAL A 873 -46.73 5.50 -14.48
N TRP A 874 -47.22 5.05 -13.32
CA TRP A 874 -46.51 4.09 -12.47
C TRP A 874 -46.17 2.76 -13.15
N TRP A 875 -46.97 2.31 -14.13
CA TRP A 875 -46.70 1.08 -14.88
C TRP A 875 -45.68 1.24 -16.01
N GLN A 876 -45.22 2.44 -16.32
CA GLN A 876 -44.25 2.70 -17.40
C GLN A 876 -42.79 2.53 -16.91
N ILE A 877 -41.85 2.32 -17.82
CA ILE A 877 -40.39 2.32 -17.54
C ILE A 877 -39.80 3.74 -17.48
N GLU A 878 -38.87 4.03 -16.55
CA GLU A 878 -38.45 5.41 -16.16
C GLU A 878 -37.95 6.32 -17.30
N ALA A 879 -37.27 5.74 -18.28
CA ALA A 879 -36.94 6.43 -19.51
C ALA A 879 -37.16 5.46 -20.66
N SER A 880 -38.31 5.57 -21.34
CA SER A 880 -38.50 4.95 -22.64
C SER A 880 -37.83 5.84 -23.69
N PRO A 881 -36.70 5.42 -24.29
CA PRO A 881 -36.11 6.19 -25.34
C PRO A 881 -37.00 6.18 -26.59
N THR A 882 -37.15 7.33 -27.24
CA THR A 882 -37.84 7.45 -28.55
C THR A 882 -37.18 6.61 -29.65
N TYR A 883 -35.97 6.10 -29.40
CA TYR A 883 -35.19 5.27 -30.31
C TYR A 883 -35.27 3.76 -30.00
N TYR A 884 -36.27 3.28 -29.24
CA TYR A 884 -36.32 1.86 -28.83
C TYR A 884 -36.33 0.86 -30.00
N GLN A 885 -36.84 1.25 -31.17
CA GLN A 885 -36.81 0.42 -32.38
C GLN A 885 -35.37 0.08 -32.80
N LYS A 886 -34.39 0.91 -32.44
CA LYS A 886 -32.96 0.66 -32.66
C LYS A 886 -32.42 -0.52 -31.85
N PHE A 887 -33.13 -1.01 -30.83
CA PHE A 887 -32.80 -2.27 -30.16
C PHE A 887 -33.23 -3.49 -30.98
N LEU A 888 -34.04 -3.33 -32.03
CA LEU A 888 -34.41 -4.44 -32.92
C LEU A 888 -33.45 -4.54 -34.11
N ASP A 889 -32.84 -3.42 -34.51
CA ASP A 889 -31.81 -3.37 -35.55
C ASP A 889 -30.53 -4.14 -35.12
N PRO A 890 -29.73 -4.65 -36.08
CA PRO A 890 -28.36 -5.07 -35.82
C PRO A 890 -27.56 -3.96 -35.14
N LYS A 891 -26.85 -4.31 -34.06
CA LYS A 891 -26.15 -3.32 -33.23
C LYS A 891 -24.95 -3.90 -32.50
N LEU A 892 -24.05 -3.01 -32.10
CA LEU A 892 -23.00 -3.30 -31.14
C LEU A 892 -23.47 -2.92 -29.73
N ILE A 893 -23.17 -3.77 -28.75
CA ILE A 893 -23.49 -3.56 -27.34
C ILE A 893 -22.17 -3.39 -26.57
N VAL A 894 -22.00 -2.25 -25.91
CA VAL A 894 -20.81 -1.89 -25.13
C VAL A 894 -21.18 -1.86 -23.65
N GLN A 895 -20.51 -2.67 -22.83
CA GLN A 895 -20.70 -2.63 -21.38
C GLN A 895 -20.22 -1.27 -20.80
N ARG A 896 -21.03 -0.61 -19.97
CA ARG A 896 -20.68 0.73 -19.44
C ARG A 896 -19.61 0.72 -18.35
N ILE A 897 -19.62 -0.29 -17.49
CA ILE A 897 -18.61 -0.45 -16.44
C ILE A 897 -17.90 -1.77 -16.74
N ALA A 898 -16.69 -1.66 -17.28
CA ALA A 898 -16.00 -2.80 -17.86
C ALA A 898 -14.61 -3.00 -17.26
N PHE A 899 -14.32 -4.24 -16.86
CA PHE A 899 -12.99 -4.67 -16.39
C PHE A 899 -12.10 -5.17 -17.55
N TYR A 900 -12.71 -5.52 -18.67
CA TYR A 900 -12.08 -6.06 -19.88
C TYR A 900 -12.78 -5.42 -21.09
N PRO A 901 -12.23 -5.53 -22.31
CA PRO A 901 -12.99 -5.23 -23.51
C PRO A 901 -14.25 -6.09 -23.54
N ARG A 902 -15.43 -5.46 -23.54
CA ARG A 902 -16.74 -6.13 -23.49
C ARG A 902 -17.66 -5.47 -24.50
N VAL A 903 -17.37 -5.75 -25.78
CA VAL A 903 -18.20 -5.34 -26.90
C VAL A 903 -18.67 -6.57 -27.67
N ALA A 904 -19.97 -6.63 -27.89
CA ALA A 904 -20.63 -7.73 -28.59
C ALA A 904 -21.45 -7.22 -29.77
N PHE A 905 -21.59 -8.04 -30.81
CA PHE A 905 -22.55 -7.83 -31.87
C PHE A 905 -23.85 -8.58 -31.57
N ASP A 906 -24.97 -7.89 -31.72
CA ASP A 906 -26.30 -8.45 -31.58
C ASP A 906 -27.11 -8.21 -32.86
N ASN A 907 -27.60 -9.31 -33.42
CA ASN A 907 -28.56 -9.34 -34.53
C ASN A 907 -29.88 -10.03 -34.14
N GLN A 908 -30.11 -10.32 -32.86
CA GLN A 908 -31.29 -11.03 -32.35
C GLN A 908 -32.34 -10.10 -31.74
N GLY A 909 -32.09 -8.78 -31.73
CA GLY A 909 -33.03 -7.80 -31.19
C GLY A 909 -33.11 -7.79 -29.66
N LEU A 910 -31.98 -8.05 -28.97
CA LEU A 910 -31.92 -8.13 -27.52
C LEU A 910 -32.00 -6.74 -26.87
N PHE A 911 -32.79 -6.65 -25.81
CA PHE A 911 -32.94 -5.44 -24.99
C PHE A 911 -31.92 -5.45 -23.85
N ILE A 912 -31.47 -4.27 -23.43
CA ILE A 912 -30.56 -4.12 -22.30
C ILE A 912 -30.87 -2.85 -21.53
N ASN A 913 -30.66 -2.89 -20.21
CA ASN A 913 -30.86 -1.73 -19.36
C ASN A 913 -29.68 -0.74 -19.47
N ASP A 914 -29.72 0.34 -18.70
CA ASP A 914 -28.68 1.38 -18.64
C ASP A 914 -27.30 0.92 -18.13
N SER A 915 -27.07 -0.39 -17.99
CA SER A 915 -25.73 -0.97 -17.78
C SER A 915 -24.89 -1.06 -19.05
N ALA A 916 -25.45 -0.72 -20.22
CA ALA A 916 -24.75 -0.75 -21.50
C ALA A 916 -25.08 0.47 -22.38
N LEU A 917 -24.24 0.68 -23.40
CA LEU A 917 -24.54 1.50 -24.57
C LEU A 917 -24.82 0.59 -25.77
N ILE A 918 -25.66 1.06 -26.68
CA ILE A 918 -25.83 0.44 -28.00
C ILE A 918 -25.33 1.37 -29.11
N ILE A 919 -24.74 0.81 -30.15
CA ILE A 919 -24.34 1.51 -31.37
C ILE A 919 -25.09 0.82 -32.52
N PRO A 920 -26.16 1.44 -33.07
CA PRO A 920 -26.96 0.85 -34.16
C PRO A 920 -26.17 0.79 -35.47
N SER A 921 -25.34 -0.24 -35.60
CA SER A 921 -24.39 -0.45 -36.69
C SER A 921 -24.08 -1.94 -36.82
N ASP A 922 -23.99 -2.42 -38.05
CA ASP A 922 -23.54 -3.76 -38.44
C ASP A 922 -22.06 -3.84 -38.83
N ASN A 923 -21.34 -2.71 -38.72
CA ASN A 923 -19.93 -2.64 -39.08
C ASN A 923 -19.03 -3.45 -38.12
N TYR A 924 -18.63 -4.65 -38.56
CA TYR A 924 -17.73 -5.55 -37.84
C TYR A 924 -16.33 -4.96 -37.57
N TRP A 925 -15.89 -3.95 -38.32
CA TRP A 925 -14.60 -3.30 -38.07
C TRP A 925 -14.62 -2.54 -36.73
N ILE A 926 -15.73 -1.85 -36.43
CA ILE A 926 -15.89 -1.16 -35.16
C ILE A 926 -15.83 -2.16 -34.00
N LEU A 927 -16.47 -3.34 -34.15
CA LEU A 927 -16.40 -4.41 -33.16
C LEU A 927 -14.97 -4.91 -32.96
N GLY A 928 -14.23 -5.12 -34.05
CA GLY A 928 -12.83 -5.55 -34.04
C GLY A 928 -11.93 -4.54 -33.34
N CYS A 929 -12.04 -3.27 -33.71
CA CYS A 929 -11.29 -2.18 -33.08
C CYS A 929 -11.59 -2.10 -31.59
N LEU A 930 -12.86 -2.00 -31.16
CA LEU A 930 -13.20 -1.84 -29.74
C LEU A 930 -12.81 -3.03 -28.85
N ASN A 931 -12.64 -4.23 -29.42
CA ASN A 931 -12.14 -5.41 -28.70
C ASN A 931 -10.61 -5.64 -28.83
N SER A 932 -9.89 -4.75 -29.54
CA SER A 932 -8.45 -4.91 -29.80
C SER A 932 -7.56 -4.50 -28.63
N PRO A 933 -6.33 -5.05 -28.54
CA PRO A 933 -5.31 -4.60 -27.59
C PRO A 933 -5.02 -3.09 -27.66
N ALA A 934 -4.84 -2.51 -28.86
CA ALA A 934 -4.52 -1.10 -29.04
C ALA A 934 -5.62 -0.18 -28.50
N ASN A 935 -6.88 -0.51 -28.76
CA ASN A 935 -8.00 0.29 -28.23
C ASN A 935 -8.19 0.08 -26.73
N TRP A 936 -7.93 -1.10 -26.17
CA TRP A 936 -7.94 -1.28 -24.71
C TRP A 936 -6.82 -0.47 -24.05
N TYR A 937 -5.63 -0.50 -24.64
CA TYR A 937 -4.47 0.28 -24.21
C TYR A 937 -4.76 1.78 -24.15
N LEU A 938 -5.47 2.32 -25.16
CA LEU A 938 -5.94 3.71 -25.15
C LEU A 938 -7.08 3.93 -24.15
N SER A 939 -8.06 3.02 -24.12
CA SER A 939 -9.23 3.10 -23.22
C SER A 939 -8.79 3.23 -21.77
N PHE A 940 -7.81 2.43 -21.35
CA PHE A 940 -7.32 2.45 -19.98
C PHE A 940 -6.69 3.80 -19.60
N ARG A 941 -6.13 4.57 -20.54
CA ARG A 941 -5.49 5.86 -20.25
C ARG A 941 -6.41 7.06 -20.46
N TYR A 942 -7.40 6.90 -21.33
CA TYR A 942 -8.30 7.96 -21.75
C TYR A 942 -9.61 7.99 -20.94
N LEU A 943 -10.11 6.83 -20.53
CA LEU A 943 -11.42 6.73 -19.89
C LEU A 943 -11.36 6.95 -18.38
N PRO A 944 -12.44 7.48 -17.76
CA PRO A 944 -12.52 7.57 -16.32
C PRO A 944 -12.50 6.19 -15.67
N HIS A 945 -11.65 6.03 -14.67
CA HIS A 945 -11.63 4.83 -13.85
C HIS A 945 -12.67 4.93 -12.72
N LYS A 946 -13.25 3.79 -12.39
CA LYS A 946 -14.14 3.54 -11.26
C LYS A 946 -13.44 2.61 -10.27
N LYS A 947 -14.17 2.19 -9.23
CA LYS A 947 -13.68 1.25 -8.23
C LYS A 947 -13.02 0.03 -8.90
N ASP A 948 -11.87 -0.40 -8.35
CA ASP A 948 -11.11 -1.56 -8.80
C ASP A 948 -10.60 -1.47 -10.26
N GLU A 949 -10.31 -0.25 -10.73
CA GLU A 949 -9.82 0.07 -12.09
C GLU A 949 -10.80 -0.34 -13.21
N ALA A 950 -12.10 -0.37 -12.91
CA ALA A 950 -13.11 -0.57 -13.94
C ALA A 950 -13.24 0.70 -14.79
N LEU A 951 -13.29 0.57 -16.12
CA LEU A 951 -13.42 1.72 -17.01
C LEU A 951 -14.89 2.10 -17.22
N ALA A 952 -15.16 3.41 -17.20
CA ALA A 952 -16.48 3.96 -17.51
C ALA A 952 -16.59 4.32 -19.00
N MET A 953 -17.30 3.47 -19.75
CA MET A 953 -17.60 3.65 -21.17
C MET A 953 -18.84 4.53 -21.36
N ASP A 954 -18.79 5.78 -20.90
CA ASP A 954 -19.91 6.73 -21.06
C ASP A 954 -19.88 7.44 -22.42
N ILE A 955 -21.06 7.88 -22.90
CA ILE A 955 -21.24 8.46 -24.24
C ILE A 955 -20.21 9.53 -24.61
N PRO A 956 -19.88 10.53 -23.75
CA PRO A 956 -18.93 11.59 -24.12
C PRO A 956 -17.56 11.07 -24.57
N TYR A 957 -17.14 9.92 -24.02
CA TYR A 957 -15.87 9.29 -24.35
C TYR A 957 -16.01 8.31 -25.52
N VAL A 958 -17.02 7.43 -25.48
CA VAL A 958 -17.21 6.39 -26.51
C VAL A 958 -17.54 7.00 -27.87
N GLN A 959 -18.33 8.07 -27.92
CA GLN A 959 -18.69 8.72 -29.19
C GLN A 959 -17.47 9.37 -29.89
N ASN A 960 -16.45 9.75 -29.13
CA ASN A 960 -15.23 10.37 -29.62
C ASN A 960 -14.05 9.39 -29.66
N PHE A 961 -14.31 8.10 -29.47
CA PHE A 961 -13.27 7.08 -29.49
C PHE A 961 -12.67 6.99 -30.90
N PRO A 962 -11.34 7.05 -31.08
CA PRO A 962 -10.74 7.01 -32.41
C PRO A 962 -10.90 5.61 -33.03
N ILE A 963 -11.37 5.55 -34.27
CA ILE A 963 -11.45 4.34 -35.09
C ILE A 963 -10.64 4.56 -36.36
N ALA A 964 -9.57 3.79 -36.56
CA ALA A 964 -8.74 3.90 -37.75
C ALA A 964 -9.53 3.49 -39.02
N PRO A 965 -9.41 4.24 -40.12
CA PRO A 965 -9.97 3.83 -41.40
C PRO A 965 -9.20 2.63 -41.99
N LEU A 966 -9.91 1.80 -42.76
CA LEU A 966 -9.33 0.66 -43.46
C LEU A 966 -8.70 1.07 -44.79
N THR A 967 -7.68 0.32 -45.22
CA THR A 967 -7.27 0.31 -46.63
C THR A 967 -8.05 -0.76 -47.40
N ASN A 968 -8.22 -0.60 -48.72
CA ASN A 968 -9.04 -1.50 -49.57
C ASN A 968 -8.59 -2.97 -49.56
N ILE A 969 -7.34 -3.27 -49.19
CA ILE A 969 -6.79 -4.64 -49.14
C ILE A 969 -7.16 -5.34 -47.81
N MET A 970 -7.35 -4.57 -46.75
CA MET A 970 -7.62 -5.10 -45.40
C MET A 970 -9.09 -5.49 -45.20
N SER A 971 -10.00 -5.02 -46.06
CA SER A 971 -11.44 -5.04 -45.79
C SER A 971 -12.07 -6.44 -45.84
N VAL A 972 -11.55 -7.35 -46.66
CA VAL A 972 -12.10 -8.72 -46.78
C VAL A 972 -11.59 -9.64 -45.67
N GLU A 973 -10.35 -9.47 -45.25
CA GLU A 973 -9.71 -10.34 -44.26
C GLU A 973 -10.34 -10.18 -42.86
N TYR A 974 -10.49 -8.95 -42.36
CA TYR A 974 -11.00 -8.72 -41.00
C TYR A 974 -12.44 -9.24 -40.83
N GLU A 975 -13.27 -9.13 -41.87
CA GLU A 975 -14.68 -9.47 -41.78
C GLU A 975 -14.84 -10.97 -41.51
N SER A 976 -14.11 -11.78 -42.27
CA SER A 976 -14.08 -13.24 -42.09
C SER A 976 -13.58 -13.63 -40.69
N ILE A 977 -12.58 -12.92 -40.17
CA ILE A 977 -12.04 -13.14 -38.82
C ILE A 977 -13.09 -12.83 -37.75
N VAL A 978 -13.72 -11.65 -37.81
CA VAL A 978 -14.70 -11.24 -36.79
C VAL A 978 -15.94 -12.12 -36.80
N GLN A 979 -16.45 -12.48 -37.99
CA GLN A 979 -17.56 -13.43 -38.12
C GLN A 979 -17.20 -14.79 -37.51
N ARG A 980 -16.01 -15.31 -37.82
CA ARG A 980 -15.54 -16.58 -37.26
C ARG A 980 -15.38 -16.52 -35.73
N LEU A 981 -14.92 -15.40 -35.19
CA LEU A 981 -14.85 -15.20 -33.73
C LEU A 981 -16.25 -15.23 -33.09
N ILE A 982 -17.24 -14.58 -33.71
CA ILE A 982 -18.65 -14.62 -33.26
C ILE A 982 -19.19 -16.06 -33.30
N GLU A 983 -18.93 -16.80 -34.38
CA GLU A 983 -19.34 -18.22 -34.48
C GLU A 983 -18.71 -19.08 -33.39
N ILE A 984 -17.40 -18.93 -33.15
CA ILE A 984 -16.68 -19.68 -32.13
C ILE A 984 -17.26 -19.38 -30.75
N THR A 985 -17.50 -18.11 -30.40
CA THR A 985 -18.06 -17.76 -29.09
C THR A 985 -19.47 -18.28 -28.88
N ILE A 986 -20.33 -18.18 -29.91
CA ILE A 986 -21.70 -18.74 -29.87
C ILE A 986 -21.65 -20.26 -29.69
N SER A 987 -20.85 -20.96 -30.49
CA SER A 987 -20.80 -22.41 -30.46
C SER A 987 -20.15 -22.95 -29.18
N GLN A 988 -19.11 -22.29 -28.66
CA GLN A 988 -18.54 -22.66 -27.36
C GLN A 988 -19.60 -22.53 -26.25
N LYS A 989 -20.38 -21.45 -26.23
CA LYS A 989 -21.45 -21.27 -25.25
C LYS A 989 -22.40 -22.48 -25.23
N THR A 990 -22.87 -22.92 -26.41
CA THR A 990 -23.74 -24.08 -26.53
C THR A 990 -23.09 -25.34 -25.93
N VAL A 991 -21.84 -25.63 -26.31
CA VAL A 991 -21.10 -26.81 -25.83
C VAL A 991 -20.92 -26.79 -24.30
N TYR A 992 -20.62 -25.62 -23.73
CA TYR A 992 -20.50 -25.45 -22.27
C TYR A 992 -21.84 -25.68 -21.58
N GLN A 993 -22.92 -25.11 -22.10
CA GLN A 993 -24.27 -25.29 -21.55
C GLN A 993 -24.73 -26.76 -21.63
N ASP A 994 -24.41 -27.46 -22.72
CA ASP A 994 -24.75 -28.87 -22.90
C ASP A 994 -24.06 -29.74 -21.85
N PHE A 995 -22.75 -29.56 -21.63
CA PHE A 995 -22.01 -30.29 -20.60
C PHE A 995 -22.54 -30.00 -19.19
N LEU A 996 -22.78 -28.73 -18.85
CA LEU A 996 -23.28 -28.33 -17.53
C LEU A 996 -24.69 -28.85 -17.27
N THR A 997 -25.56 -28.80 -18.29
CA THR A 997 -26.93 -29.34 -18.21
C THR A 997 -26.90 -30.85 -18.03
N TRP A 998 -26.07 -31.55 -18.81
CA TRP A 998 -25.84 -32.98 -18.64
C TRP A 998 -25.38 -33.32 -17.21
N LEU A 999 -24.42 -32.55 -16.68
CA LEU A 999 -23.90 -32.74 -15.32
C LEU A 999 -24.98 -32.53 -14.25
N GLN A 1000 -25.83 -31.51 -14.40
CA GLN A 1000 -26.95 -31.25 -13.50
C GLN A 1000 -28.02 -32.35 -13.56
N ILE A 1001 -28.37 -32.83 -14.76
CA ILE A 1001 -29.38 -33.87 -14.95
C ILE A 1001 -28.88 -35.21 -14.41
N GLN A 1002 -27.68 -35.64 -14.80
CA GLN A 1002 -27.15 -36.97 -14.46
C GLN A 1002 -26.76 -37.07 -12.98
N TYR A 1003 -26.10 -36.04 -12.44
CA TYR A 1003 -25.51 -36.10 -11.09
C TYR A 1003 -26.22 -35.23 -10.06
N LYS A 1004 -27.33 -34.56 -10.43
CA LYS A 1004 -28.13 -33.71 -9.54
C LYS A 1004 -27.29 -32.65 -8.82
N VAL A 1005 -26.31 -32.10 -9.53
CA VAL A 1005 -25.44 -31.04 -9.04
C VAL A 1005 -26.30 -29.82 -8.70
N LYS A 1006 -26.34 -29.45 -7.42
CA LYS A 1006 -27.30 -28.46 -6.89
C LYS A 1006 -27.02 -27.04 -7.36
N LYS A 1007 -25.73 -26.72 -7.57
CA LYS A 1007 -25.26 -25.40 -7.97
C LYS A 1007 -24.03 -25.55 -8.85
N ILE A 1008 -24.03 -24.90 -10.00
CA ILE A 1008 -22.82 -24.78 -10.82
C ILE A 1008 -21.92 -23.72 -10.15
N SER A 1009 -20.70 -24.09 -9.81
CA SER A 1009 -19.69 -23.15 -9.29
C SER A 1009 -18.97 -22.45 -10.44
N ARG A 1010 -18.35 -21.29 -10.18
CA ARG A 1010 -17.58 -20.53 -11.19
C ARG A 1010 -16.43 -21.35 -11.82
N LYS A 1011 -15.88 -22.31 -11.08
CA LYS A 1011 -14.86 -23.24 -11.59
C LYS A 1011 -15.47 -24.23 -12.60
N LEU A 1012 -16.65 -24.78 -12.29
CA LEU A 1012 -17.38 -25.65 -13.23
C LEU A 1012 -17.88 -24.91 -14.47
N GLU A 1013 -18.28 -23.64 -14.35
CA GLU A 1013 -18.62 -22.81 -15.51
C GLU A 1013 -17.46 -22.72 -16.53
N ASN A 1014 -16.22 -22.92 -16.09
CA ASN A 1014 -15.02 -22.90 -16.91
C ASN A 1014 -14.30 -24.27 -16.91
N PHE A 1015 -15.04 -25.38 -16.89
CA PHE A 1015 -14.48 -26.74 -16.70
C PHE A 1015 -13.35 -27.12 -17.65
N ALA A 1016 -13.31 -26.61 -18.87
CA ALA A 1016 -12.25 -26.91 -19.83
C ALA A 1016 -10.86 -26.36 -19.46
N ASP A 1017 -10.80 -25.44 -18.48
CA ASP A 1017 -9.56 -24.89 -17.92
C ASP A 1017 -9.03 -25.72 -16.74
N LEU A 1018 -9.85 -26.64 -16.21
CA LEU A 1018 -9.47 -27.55 -15.13
C LEU A 1018 -8.82 -28.81 -15.71
N ASN A 1019 -7.87 -29.39 -14.98
CA ASN A 1019 -7.49 -30.78 -15.24
C ASN A 1019 -8.59 -31.74 -14.73
N PHE A 1020 -8.50 -33.01 -15.11
CA PHE A 1020 -9.54 -33.98 -14.78
C PHE A 1020 -9.72 -34.18 -13.26
N GLU A 1021 -8.64 -34.10 -12.48
CA GLU A 1021 -8.66 -34.29 -11.02
C GLU A 1021 -9.37 -33.11 -10.35
N GLU A 1022 -9.02 -31.88 -10.75
CA GLU A 1022 -9.66 -30.65 -10.28
C GLU A 1022 -11.15 -30.59 -10.63
N LEU A 1023 -11.52 -31.04 -11.83
CA LEU A 1023 -12.92 -31.14 -12.25
C LEU A 1023 -13.70 -32.07 -11.31
N ILE A 1024 -13.15 -33.26 -11.02
CA ILE A 1024 -13.80 -34.23 -10.14
C ILE A 1024 -13.95 -33.69 -8.72
N GLU A 1025 -12.92 -33.08 -8.15
CA GLU A 1025 -13.00 -32.46 -6.83
C GLU A 1025 -14.12 -31.42 -6.76
N GLU A 1026 -14.22 -30.58 -7.79
CA GLU A 1026 -15.22 -29.53 -7.84
C GLU A 1026 -16.64 -30.09 -8.05
N VAL A 1027 -16.80 -31.12 -8.89
CA VAL A 1027 -18.08 -31.84 -9.04
C VAL A 1027 -18.51 -32.45 -7.71
N ILE A 1028 -17.61 -33.15 -7.00
CA ILE A 1028 -17.91 -33.80 -5.72
C ILE A 1028 -18.42 -32.79 -4.68
N LYS A 1029 -17.81 -31.61 -4.60
CA LYS A 1029 -18.25 -30.54 -3.67
C LYS A 1029 -19.70 -30.10 -3.90
N GLN A 1030 -20.19 -30.18 -5.14
CA GLN A 1030 -21.53 -29.72 -5.51
C GLN A 1030 -22.59 -30.83 -5.56
N LEU A 1031 -22.19 -32.08 -5.30
CA LEU A 1031 -23.12 -33.19 -5.16
C LEU A 1031 -24.00 -33.05 -3.89
N PRO A 1032 -25.21 -33.64 -3.88
CA PRO A 1032 -25.97 -33.79 -2.65
C PRO A 1032 -25.18 -34.53 -1.56
N LYS A 1033 -25.25 -34.08 -0.30
CA LYS A 1033 -24.55 -34.71 0.84
C LYS A 1033 -24.87 -36.21 0.89
N SER A 1034 -23.87 -37.04 0.61
CA SER A 1034 -23.90 -38.50 0.70
C SER A 1034 -23.10 -38.97 1.91
N LYS A 1035 -23.50 -40.10 2.52
CA LYS A 1035 -22.75 -40.77 3.61
C LYS A 1035 -21.64 -41.70 3.09
N SER A 1036 -21.46 -41.82 1.77
CA SER A 1036 -20.45 -42.67 1.13
C SER A 1036 -19.08 -41.98 1.11
N SER A 1037 -18.01 -42.76 1.34
CA SER A 1037 -16.63 -42.32 1.13
C SER A 1037 -16.26 -42.18 -0.36
N ASP A 1038 -17.07 -42.75 -1.25
CA ASP A 1038 -16.98 -42.61 -2.71
C ASP A 1038 -18.36 -42.20 -3.28
N PRO A 1039 -18.62 -40.89 -3.46
CA PRO A 1039 -19.93 -40.38 -3.86
C PRO A 1039 -20.24 -40.53 -5.36
N LEU A 1040 -19.24 -40.77 -6.22
CA LEU A 1040 -19.42 -40.94 -7.67
C LEU A 1040 -19.31 -42.40 -8.12
N GLY A 1041 -18.53 -43.21 -7.42
CA GLY A 1041 -18.24 -44.59 -7.81
C GLY A 1041 -17.39 -44.68 -9.08
N VAL A 1042 -16.87 -45.88 -9.37
CA VAL A 1042 -16.08 -46.17 -10.59
C VAL A 1042 -16.84 -45.83 -11.87
N LYS A 1043 -18.16 -46.10 -11.91
CA LYS A 1043 -19.01 -45.83 -13.08
C LYS A 1043 -19.21 -44.32 -13.30
N GLY A 1044 -19.39 -43.54 -12.25
CA GLY A 1044 -19.52 -42.08 -12.33
C GLY A 1044 -18.22 -41.43 -12.78
N LEU A 1045 -17.09 -41.84 -12.20
CA LEU A 1045 -15.75 -41.38 -12.61
C LEU A 1045 -15.46 -41.68 -14.07
N LYS A 1046 -15.80 -42.88 -14.55
CA LYS A 1046 -15.62 -43.26 -15.96
C LYS A 1046 -16.48 -42.41 -16.89
N SER A 1047 -17.74 -42.20 -16.56
CA SER A 1047 -18.67 -41.41 -17.40
C SER A 1047 -18.28 -39.92 -17.46
N ILE A 1048 -17.83 -39.32 -16.35
CA ILE A 1048 -17.32 -37.95 -16.36
C ILE A 1048 -16.00 -37.86 -17.14
N ARG A 1049 -15.15 -38.89 -17.07
CA ARG A 1049 -13.91 -38.94 -17.87
C ARG A 1049 -14.18 -39.03 -19.37
N GLU A 1050 -15.15 -39.85 -19.77
CA GLU A 1050 -15.58 -39.96 -21.16
C GLU A 1050 -16.12 -38.62 -21.67
N ALA A 1051 -17.04 -37.98 -20.93
CA ALA A 1051 -17.55 -36.66 -21.29
C ALA A 1051 -16.46 -35.58 -21.30
N TYR A 1052 -15.52 -35.60 -20.34
CA TYR A 1052 -14.39 -34.67 -20.33
C TYR A 1052 -13.52 -34.84 -21.57
N ASN A 1053 -13.19 -36.09 -21.94
CA ASN A 1053 -12.38 -36.39 -23.12
C ASN A 1053 -13.11 -36.12 -24.45
N GLU A 1054 -14.44 -36.14 -24.45
CA GLU A 1054 -15.26 -35.79 -25.61
C GLU A 1054 -15.33 -34.27 -25.80
N TYR A 1055 -15.62 -33.50 -24.74
CA TYR A 1055 -15.92 -32.07 -24.86
C TYR A 1055 -14.65 -31.18 -24.83
N VAL A 1056 -13.68 -31.49 -23.96
CA VAL A 1056 -12.57 -30.56 -23.67
C VAL A 1056 -11.58 -30.39 -24.84
N PRO A 1057 -11.17 -31.43 -25.59
CA PRO A 1057 -10.24 -31.26 -26.71
C PRO A 1057 -10.76 -30.28 -27.79
N ASP A 1058 -12.03 -30.37 -28.13
CA ASP A 1058 -12.65 -29.48 -29.12
C ASP A 1058 -12.76 -28.04 -28.61
N ILE A 1059 -13.13 -27.86 -27.34
CA ILE A 1059 -13.12 -26.53 -26.70
C ILE A 1059 -11.72 -25.92 -26.74
N LYS A 1060 -10.69 -26.69 -26.37
CA LYS A 1060 -9.28 -26.23 -26.39
C LYS A 1060 -8.83 -25.85 -27.80
N THR A 1061 -9.19 -26.65 -28.80
CA THR A 1061 -8.89 -26.37 -30.21
C THR A 1061 -9.53 -25.06 -30.67
N ARG A 1062 -10.82 -24.85 -30.38
CA ARG A 1062 -11.53 -23.61 -30.73
C ARG A 1062 -11.02 -22.40 -29.95
N LYS A 1063 -10.63 -22.55 -28.68
CA LYS A 1063 -9.98 -21.47 -27.90
C LYS A 1063 -8.66 -21.07 -28.54
N GLN A 1064 -7.86 -22.03 -29.00
CA GLN A 1064 -6.61 -21.74 -29.69
C GLN A 1064 -6.84 -21.09 -31.07
N GLU A 1065 -7.84 -21.55 -31.83
CA GLU A 1065 -8.27 -20.92 -33.09
C GLU A 1065 -8.68 -19.46 -32.86
N ALA A 1066 -9.56 -19.22 -31.87
CA ALA A 1066 -9.98 -17.87 -31.51
C ALA A 1066 -8.79 -16.98 -31.10
N LEU A 1067 -7.86 -17.48 -30.29
CA LEU A 1067 -6.66 -16.73 -29.90
C LEU A 1067 -5.79 -16.35 -31.13
N ASN A 1068 -5.62 -17.26 -32.09
CA ASN A 1068 -4.86 -16.97 -33.30
C ASN A 1068 -5.56 -15.93 -34.18
N LEU A 1069 -6.88 -16.02 -34.31
CA LEU A 1069 -7.71 -15.05 -35.02
C LEU A 1069 -7.68 -13.67 -34.35
N GLU A 1070 -7.75 -13.61 -33.02
CA GLU A 1070 -7.65 -12.36 -32.25
C GLU A 1070 -6.27 -11.70 -32.41
N LYS A 1071 -5.19 -12.50 -32.42
CA LYS A 1071 -3.83 -12.00 -32.71
C LYS A 1071 -3.76 -11.41 -34.11
N ARG A 1072 -4.26 -12.12 -35.12
CA ARG A 1072 -4.28 -11.63 -36.50
C ARG A 1072 -5.12 -10.36 -36.66
N LEU A 1073 -6.30 -10.31 -36.02
CA LEU A 1073 -7.13 -9.11 -36.00
C LEU A 1073 -6.41 -7.94 -35.34
N SER A 1074 -5.69 -8.17 -34.25
CA SER A 1074 -4.86 -7.15 -33.61
C SER A 1074 -3.77 -6.63 -34.54
N ASP A 1075 -3.13 -7.48 -35.34
CA ASP A 1075 -2.12 -7.04 -36.31
C ASP A 1075 -2.75 -6.12 -37.36
N LEU A 1076 -3.95 -6.46 -37.85
CA LEU A 1076 -4.70 -5.60 -38.78
C LEU A 1076 -5.05 -4.26 -38.15
N VAL A 1077 -5.51 -4.25 -36.89
CA VAL A 1077 -5.80 -2.99 -36.18
C VAL A 1077 -4.54 -2.16 -35.98
N ASN A 1078 -3.42 -2.78 -35.61
CA ASN A 1078 -2.12 -2.10 -35.48
C ASN A 1078 -1.67 -1.49 -36.82
N GLN A 1079 -1.84 -2.22 -37.93
CA GLN A 1079 -1.55 -1.71 -39.28
C GLN A 1079 -2.46 -0.53 -39.67
N ALA A 1080 -3.74 -0.57 -39.31
CA ALA A 1080 -4.68 0.52 -39.59
C ALA A 1080 -4.28 1.81 -38.83
N TYR A 1081 -3.78 1.68 -37.60
CA TYR A 1081 -3.16 2.77 -36.84
C TYR A 1081 -1.71 3.06 -37.24
N GLN A 1082 -1.17 2.39 -38.27
CA GLN A 1082 0.19 2.56 -38.77
C GLN A 1082 1.25 2.43 -37.66
N LEU A 1083 1.04 1.50 -36.73
CA LEU A 1083 1.97 1.25 -35.63
C LEU A 1083 3.21 0.51 -36.15
N THR A 1084 4.37 1.02 -35.79
CA THR A 1084 5.68 0.41 -36.04
C THR A 1084 5.92 -0.77 -35.09
N PRO A 1085 6.84 -1.70 -35.43
CA PRO A 1085 7.21 -2.78 -34.52
C PRO A 1085 7.64 -2.28 -33.12
N GLU A 1086 8.38 -1.18 -33.06
CA GLU A 1086 8.86 -0.56 -31.82
C GLU A 1086 7.71 0.00 -30.98
N GLU A 1087 6.71 0.62 -31.61
CA GLU A 1087 5.50 1.12 -30.93
C GLU A 1087 4.62 -0.04 -30.42
N ILE A 1088 4.54 -1.14 -31.17
CA ILE A 1088 3.82 -2.34 -30.73
C ILE A 1088 4.53 -2.97 -29.53
N GLU A 1089 5.87 -3.06 -29.56
CA GLU A 1089 6.67 -3.52 -28.43
C GLU A 1089 6.46 -2.61 -27.21
N LEU A 1090 6.51 -1.29 -27.40
CA LEU A 1090 6.26 -0.30 -26.34
C LEU A 1090 4.86 -0.48 -25.74
N MET A 1091 3.84 -0.67 -26.56
CA MET A 1091 2.46 -0.92 -26.11
C MET A 1091 2.39 -2.16 -25.20
N TRP A 1092 3.06 -3.25 -25.56
CA TRP A 1092 3.08 -4.48 -24.78
C TRP A 1092 3.97 -4.41 -23.53
N LYS A 1093 5.08 -3.67 -23.60
CA LYS A 1093 5.96 -3.41 -22.45
C LYS A 1093 5.26 -2.56 -21.39
N THR A 1094 4.44 -1.61 -21.84
CA THR A 1094 3.65 -0.69 -21.00
C THR A 1094 2.17 -1.07 -20.93
N ALA A 1095 1.85 -2.33 -21.20
CA ALA A 1095 0.48 -2.81 -21.25
C ALA A 1095 -0.22 -2.61 -19.88
N PRO A 1096 -1.42 -2.00 -19.85
CA PRO A 1096 -2.20 -1.93 -18.64
C PRO A 1096 -2.70 -3.33 -18.23
N PRO A 1097 -3.21 -3.51 -17.00
CA PRO A 1097 -3.87 -4.73 -16.60
C PRO A 1097 -5.00 -5.14 -17.57
N ARG A 1098 -5.30 -6.44 -17.60
CA ARG A 1098 -6.51 -6.98 -18.24
C ARG A 1098 -6.55 -6.76 -19.77
N MET A 1099 -5.39 -6.76 -20.42
CA MET A 1099 -5.29 -6.83 -21.89
C MET A 1099 -6.08 -8.03 -22.42
N PRO A 1100 -6.69 -7.94 -23.62
CA PRO A 1100 -7.52 -9.02 -24.16
C PRO A 1100 -6.78 -10.36 -24.31
N PHE A 1101 -5.47 -10.31 -24.58
CA PHE A 1101 -4.53 -11.44 -24.55
C PHE A 1101 -3.10 -10.92 -24.35
N TYR A 1102 -2.12 -11.81 -24.18
CA TYR A 1102 -0.69 -11.48 -24.10
C TYR A 1102 0.11 -12.06 -25.28
N PRO A 1103 1.22 -11.39 -25.70
CA PRO A 1103 2.08 -11.89 -26.76
C PRO A 1103 2.83 -13.16 -26.32
N SER A 1104 3.15 -14.01 -27.29
CA SER A 1104 3.71 -15.36 -27.08
C SER A 1104 5.08 -15.40 -26.39
N TYR A 1105 5.77 -14.26 -26.25
CA TYR A 1105 7.13 -14.14 -25.70
C TYR A 1105 7.19 -13.94 -24.17
N LYS A 1106 6.04 -14.00 -23.48
CA LYS A 1106 5.95 -13.83 -22.01
C LYS A 1106 5.55 -15.10 -21.25
N ASN A 1107 5.52 -16.26 -21.90
CA ASN A 1107 5.27 -17.55 -21.25
C ASN A 1107 6.55 -18.28 -20.91
#